data_AF-A0A497RHS3-F1
#
_entry.id   AF-A0A497RHS3-F1
#
_cell.length_a   1.000
_cell.length_b   1.000
_cell.length_c   1.000
_cell.angle_alpha   90.00
_cell.angle_beta   90.00
_cell.angle_gamma   90.00
#
_symmetry.space_group_name_H-M   'P 1'
#
loop_
_entity.id
_entity.type
_entity.pdbx_description
1 polymer ?
#
loop_
_entity_poly.entity_id
_entity_poly.type
_entity_poly.pdbx_seq_one_letter_code
_entity_poly.pdbx_strand_id
1 'polypeptide(L)'
;MIVEGRAYNDNEILSRLNWIVADWFREKFKTFTPPQRYSIVPALEGKNVLVTSPTGSGKTLAGFLPVISDLVNLAERGKLEDKVYAVYVSPLRALNNDIKRNLDEPLREIRERGVELQEIRVAVRTGDTKPEERVKQLKKPPHILITTPETLAIVLSTPKFSRYLRGVRYLIVDEIHALAENKRGTHLTLSMERLQEIQEGEIVRIGLSATIHPLHEVARFLVGEGRECVVADVTFEKCMDMKVVSPIEDFFTSDEVSKRIYETVAEMVERCKTALIFTNTRSATERVVYHLKKILNSPIKAHHSSLSRDVRLEVEEDLKRGKLKSVVSSTSLELGIDVGHIDLVILIGSPKSINRALQRIGRAGHKLEEVSVGRIVVVDQDDLVECSVLISEALKRRLDRIHIPKKPLDVLCQHIVGMALERKWKVDEAFKLIKRAYPYKDLTMKEFLDVLNYLSGISDLESERVYGKIWFDGKEFGRRSRLLRPIYYLNVGTIPDEVAINVITKDGRFIGKVEEEFAERLIEGDVFVLAGRTFRYLYSRGMNIIVEEVRDAKPTIPSWFSEQLPLSYDLALRIQKFRGFMEKNLDNSEFLIEYLQREFKLDYRSAVAIYNYFYEQKEFSEIPTDRKLLIEVFNDGRGFCHIFHTLVGRRANDAISRVFAYRVARVKGCNVKISLTDNGFMLRLPFKLGEDEITDLFELKNFREDLISSLEKTELLRRRFRHVAVRSFMILKNYLGREKSVYRQQVSADNILRLIKKRYPNFPILRETYREIVEDYMDVEGAIDYLSKVGREVEVKVVEVPTVSPFALNIYLVGEEDVVLMKDRKRVLKMLHDMIVERIKNMNRVVKIEGVTDNIQEAK
;
A
#
# COMPACT_ATOMS: atom_id res chain seq x y z
N MET A 1 4.48 16.70 -23.23
CA MET A 1 4.72 15.41 -23.94
C MET A 1 5.52 14.49 -23.02
N ILE A 2 5.19 13.21 -22.90
CA ILE A 2 6.01 12.26 -22.14
C ILE A 2 6.86 11.50 -23.15
N VAL A 3 8.18 11.55 -23.00
CA VAL A 3 9.13 11.06 -24.01
C VAL A 3 10.07 10.05 -23.35
N GLU A 4 10.36 8.95 -24.04
CA GLU A 4 11.40 8.03 -23.59
C GLU A 4 12.79 8.68 -23.67
N GLY A 5 13.56 8.56 -22.60
CA GLY A 5 14.92 9.09 -22.54
C GLY A 5 15.89 8.29 -23.38
N ARG A 6 17.02 8.92 -23.73
CA ARG A 6 18.20 8.23 -24.29
C ARG A 6 19.28 8.09 -23.24
N ALA A 7 20.07 7.02 -23.32
CA ALA A 7 21.31 6.91 -22.55
C ALA A 7 22.38 7.84 -23.14
N TYR A 8 23.05 8.60 -22.27
CA TYR A 8 24.22 9.40 -22.62
C TYR A 8 25.51 8.64 -22.26
N ASN A 9 26.55 8.81 -23.07
CA ASN A 9 27.87 8.23 -22.78
C ASN A 9 28.64 9.07 -21.75
N ASP A 10 29.72 8.50 -21.20
CA ASP A 10 30.47 9.14 -20.10
C ASP A 10 31.03 10.50 -20.50
N ASN A 11 31.55 10.64 -21.73
CA ASN A 11 32.13 11.89 -22.22
C ASN A 11 31.05 12.98 -22.40
N GLU A 12 29.87 12.63 -22.90
CA GLU A 12 28.72 13.53 -22.99
C GLU A 12 28.32 14.05 -21.61
N ILE A 13 28.29 13.19 -20.58
CA ILE A 13 27.91 13.60 -19.22
C ILE A 13 29.00 14.45 -18.59
N LEU A 14 30.25 14.00 -18.63
CA LEU A 14 31.40 14.68 -18.02
C LEU A 14 31.62 16.08 -18.61
N SER A 15 31.41 16.26 -19.92
CA SER A 15 31.54 17.58 -20.57
C SER A 15 30.44 18.58 -20.18
N ARG A 16 29.34 18.12 -19.57
CA ARG A 16 28.23 18.96 -19.11
C ARG A 16 28.29 19.25 -17.61
N LEU A 17 29.04 18.48 -16.84
CA LEU A 17 29.26 18.71 -15.41
C LEU A 17 30.28 19.85 -15.19
N ASN A 18 30.23 20.49 -14.02
CA ASN A 18 31.33 21.32 -13.55
C ASN A 18 32.61 20.47 -13.50
N TRP A 19 33.73 21.06 -13.89
CA TRP A 19 34.99 20.33 -14.07
C TRP A 19 35.49 19.68 -12.77
N ILE A 20 35.30 20.30 -11.60
CA ILE A 20 35.69 19.74 -10.28
C ILE A 20 34.82 18.51 -9.97
N VAL A 21 33.52 18.59 -10.26
CA VAL A 21 32.58 17.48 -10.05
C VAL A 21 32.86 16.34 -11.01
N ALA A 22 33.18 16.63 -12.28
CA ALA A 22 33.55 15.65 -13.28
C ALA A 22 34.84 14.91 -12.89
N ASP A 23 35.85 15.64 -12.41
CA ASP A 23 37.11 15.08 -11.94
C ASP A 23 36.91 14.20 -10.68
N TRP A 24 36.09 14.68 -9.73
CA TRP A 24 35.67 13.89 -8.57
C TRP A 24 35.00 12.58 -8.95
N PHE A 25 34.08 12.64 -9.90
CA PHE A 25 33.37 11.45 -10.32
C PHE A 25 34.30 10.42 -10.95
N ARG A 26 35.25 10.84 -11.81
CA ARG A 26 36.22 9.93 -12.47
C ARG A 26 37.12 9.19 -11.50
N GLU A 27 37.54 9.83 -10.42
CA GLU A 27 38.40 9.21 -9.42
C GLU A 27 37.62 8.26 -8.51
N LYS A 28 36.41 8.67 -8.09
CA LYS A 28 35.59 7.88 -7.15
C LYS A 28 34.89 6.71 -7.83
N PHE A 29 34.48 6.87 -9.09
CA PHE A 29 33.65 5.90 -9.82
C PHE A 29 34.25 5.60 -11.19
N LYS A 30 34.12 4.34 -11.63
CA LYS A 30 34.63 3.90 -12.94
C LYS A 30 33.81 4.44 -14.12
N THR A 31 32.49 4.43 -14.00
CA THR A 31 31.56 4.82 -15.08
C THR A 31 30.20 5.22 -14.52
N PHE A 32 29.39 5.92 -15.32
CA PHE A 32 28.02 6.25 -14.94
C PHE A 32 27.11 5.04 -14.99
N THR A 33 26.29 4.87 -13.95
CA THR A 33 25.25 3.84 -13.93
C THR A 33 24.11 4.22 -14.86
N PRO A 34 23.31 3.25 -15.34
CA PRO A 34 22.21 3.56 -16.25
C PRO A 34 21.24 4.64 -15.76
N PRO A 35 20.70 4.67 -14.52
CA PRO A 35 19.84 5.78 -14.10
C PRO A 35 20.53 7.15 -14.22
N GLN A 36 21.84 7.23 -14.00
CA GLN A 36 22.64 8.45 -14.17
C GLN A 36 22.77 8.85 -15.65
N ARG A 37 22.95 7.87 -16.54
CA ARG A 37 23.06 8.09 -18.00
C ARG A 37 21.82 8.70 -18.61
N TYR A 38 20.64 8.40 -18.08
CA TYR A 38 19.39 8.94 -18.62
C TYR A 38 18.94 10.24 -17.94
N SER A 39 19.40 10.55 -16.71
CA SER A 39 18.86 11.68 -15.94
C SER A 39 19.71 12.95 -15.95
N ILE A 40 21.04 12.82 -15.91
CA ILE A 40 21.92 13.96 -15.60
C ILE A 40 21.84 15.03 -16.69
N VAL A 41 22.03 14.65 -17.96
CA VAL A 41 22.06 15.62 -19.05
C VAL A 41 20.68 16.28 -19.26
N PRO A 42 19.56 15.54 -19.34
CA PRO A 42 18.24 16.16 -19.44
C PRO A 42 17.94 17.12 -18.28
N ALA A 43 18.29 16.76 -17.04
CA ALA A 43 18.08 17.62 -15.89
C ALA A 43 18.91 18.92 -15.97
N LEU A 44 20.18 18.84 -16.37
CA LEU A 44 21.03 20.02 -16.61
C LEU A 44 20.47 20.92 -17.72
N GLU A 45 19.84 20.34 -18.74
CA GLU A 45 19.16 21.04 -19.84
C GLU A 45 17.79 21.64 -19.46
N GLY A 46 17.36 21.50 -18.20
CA GLY A 46 16.09 22.06 -17.74
C GLY A 46 14.87 21.15 -17.99
N LYS A 47 15.07 19.90 -18.37
CA LYS A 47 13.97 18.94 -18.63
C LYS A 47 13.61 18.17 -17.36
N ASN A 48 12.32 17.97 -17.12
CA ASN A 48 11.86 17.09 -16.05
C ASN A 48 12.22 15.63 -16.38
N VAL A 49 12.53 14.84 -15.35
CA VAL A 49 12.95 13.45 -15.50
C VAL A 49 12.22 12.57 -14.50
N LEU A 50 11.74 11.41 -14.96
CA LEU A 50 11.30 10.31 -14.11
C LEU A 50 12.21 9.12 -14.36
N VAL A 51 12.91 8.67 -13.32
CA VAL A 51 13.79 7.50 -13.36
C VAL A 51 13.16 6.38 -12.55
N THR A 52 12.95 5.23 -13.18
CA THR A 52 12.65 3.98 -12.49
C THR A 52 13.83 3.03 -12.65
N SER A 53 14.38 2.56 -11.53
CA SER A 53 15.53 1.66 -11.53
C SER A 53 15.59 0.86 -10.23
N PRO A 54 16.26 -0.31 -10.19
CA PRO A 54 16.42 -1.09 -8.96
C PRO A 54 17.04 -0.31 -7.80
N THR A 55 16.83 -0.80 -6.59
CA THR A 55 17.60 -0.37 -5.41
C THR A 55 19.09 -0.69 -5.59
N GLY A 56 19.97 0.16 -5.06
CA GLY A 56 21.43 0.01 -5.22
C GLY A 56 22.00 0.43 -6.58
N SER A 57 21.20 0.97 -7.50
CA SER A 57 21.66 1.36 -8.85
C SER A 57 22.24 2.79 -8.97
N GLY A 58 22.41 3.51 -7.85
CA GLY A 58 22.90 4.89 -7.85
C GLY A 58 21.87 5.98 -8.15
N LYS A 59 20.56 5.70 -7.94
CA LYS A 59 19.45 6.67 -8.14
C LYS A 59 19.66 8.02 -7.46
N THR A 60 20.17 8.00 -6.22
CA THR A 60 20.38 9.22 -5.43
C THR A 60 21.34 10.16 -6.16
N LEU A 61 22.50 9.68 -6.58
CA LEU A 61 23.45 10.47 -7.37
C LEU A 61 22.87 10.87 -8.74
N ALA A 62 22.04 10.03 -9.36
CA ALA A 62 21.37 10.37 -10.62
C ALA A 62 20.49 11.63 -10.51
N GLY A 63 19.86 11.87 -9.35
CA GLY A 63 19.10 13.09 -9.07
C GLY A 63 19.95 14.26 -8.56
N PHE A 64 21.01 13.99 -7.78
CA PHE A 64 21.80 15.04 -7.12
C PHE A 64 23.00 15.56 -7.91
N LEU A 65 23.59 14.78 -8.82
CA LEU A 65 24.70 15.25 -9.66
C LEU A 65 24.42 16.54 -10.44
N PRO A 66 23.26 16.73 -11.11
CA PRO A 66 22.95 18.02 -11.74
C PRO A 66 22.90 19.17 -10.73
N VAL A 67 22.33 18.92 -9.53
CA VAL A 67 22.25 19.91 -8.45
C VAL A 67 23.64 20.30 -7.94
N ILE A 68 24.48 19.30 -7.64
CA ILE A 68 25.83 19.50 -7.12
C ILE A 68 26.67 20.26 -8.15
N SER A 69 26.61 19.87 -9.42
CA SER A 69 27.30 20.56 -10.52
C SER A 69 26.99 22.05 -10.60
N ASP A 70 25.70 22.41 -10.56
CA ASP A 70 25.28 23.82 -10.59
C ASP A 70 25.67 24.59 -9.32
N LEU A 71 25.56 23.96 -8.14
CA LEU A 71 25.95 24.61 -6.89
C LEU A 71 27.46 24.84 -6.81
N VAL A 72 28.28 23.90 -7.30
CA VAL A 72 29.74 24.05 -7.37
C VAL A 72 30.12 25.16 -8.36
N ASN A 73 29.46 25.24 -9.52
CA ASN A 73 29.64 26.36 -10.46
C ASN A 73 29.37 27.74 -9.80
N LEU A 74 28.35 27.84 -8.94
CA LEU A 74 28.06 29.07 -8.20
C LEU A 74 29.06 29.31 -7.07
N ALA A 75 29.46 28.24 -6.36
CA ALA A 75 30.40 28.30 -5.25
C ALA A 75 31.79 28.79 -5.69
N GLU A 76 32.27 28.26 -6.82
CA GLU A 76 33.54 28.62 -7.46
C GLU A 76 33.56 30.11 -7.85
N ARG A 77 32.40 30.66 -8.21
CA ARG A 77 32.25 32.08 -8.59
C ARG A 77 31.93 33.00 -7.41
N GLY A 78 31.79 32.47 -6.19
CA GLY A 78 31.35 33.23 -5.01
C GLY A 78 29.93 33.79 -5.13
N LYS A 79 29.05 33.11 -5.90
CA LYS A 79 27.68 33.54 -6.21
C LYS A 79 26.60 32.71 -5.51
N LEU A 80 26.93 31.93 -4.48
CA LEU A 80 25.91 31.25 -3.68
C LEU A 80 25.25 32.27 -2.74
N GLU A 81 23.98 32.55 -3.00
CA GLU A 81 23.16 33.42 -2.18
C GLU A 81 22.52 32.65 -1.02
N ASP A 82 22.06 33.37 -0.01
CA ASP A 82 21.25 32.82 1.08
C ASP A 82 19.82 32.50 0.60
N LYS A 83 19.68 31.47 -0.24
CA LYS A 83 18.41 30.93 -0.73
C LYS A 83 18.49 29.42 -0.98
N VAL A 84 17.33 28.79 -1.17
CA VAL A 84 17.21 27.37 -1.49
C VAL A 84 17.23 27.21 -3.01
N TYR A 85 18.17 26.42 -3.51
CA TYR A 85 18.32 26.10 -4.94
C TYR A 85 17.74 24.74 -5.30
N ALA A 86 17.71 23.80 -4.35
CA ALA A 86 17.15 22.47 -4.54
C ALA A 86 16.30 22.04 -3.33
N VAL A 87 15.16 21.43 -3.62
CA VAL A 87 14.30 20.78 -2.64
C VAL A 87 14.30 19.29 -2.92
N TYR A 88 14.60 18.48 -1.91
CA TYR A 88 14.44 17.04 -1.96
C TYR A 88 13.29 16.64 -1.03
N VAL A 89 12.36 15.85 -1.55
CA VAL A 89 11.19 15.36 -0.81
C VAL A 89 11.26 13.84 -0.73
N SER A 90 11.24 13.32 0.50
CA SER A 90 11.11 11.88 0.77
C SER A 90 9.74 11.55 1.40
N PRO A 91 9.17 10.37 1.10
CA PRO A 91 8.01 9.87 1.84
C PRO A 91 8.31 9.58 3.31
N LEU A 92 9.55 9.18 3.65
CA LEU A 92 9.89 8.68 4.98
C LEU A 92 10.85 9.63 5.71
N ARG A 93 10.55 9.89 6.99
CA ARG A 93 11.42 10.74 7.83
C ARG A 93 12.79 10.11 8.07
N ALA A 94 12.86 8.78 8.18
CA ALA A 94 14.10 8.05 8.41
C ALA A 94 15.10 8.30 7.27
N LEU A 95 14.63 8.25 6.02
CA LEU A 95 15.44 8.45 4.82
C LEU A 95 16.10 9.84 4.76
N ASN A 96 15.47 10.87 5.32
CA ASN A 96 15.99 12.25 5.23
C ASN A 96 17.37 12.43 5.85
N ASN A 97 17.65 11.78 6.98
CA ASN A 97 18.96 11.90 7.64
C ASN A 97 20.04 11.12 6.88
N ASP A 98 19.67 9.96 6.31
CA ASP A 98 20.58 9.16 5.49
C ASP A 98 20.96 9.89 4.22
N ILE A 99 19.99 10.53 3.54
CA ILE A 99 20.25 11.34 2.36
C ILE A 99 21.15 12.54 2.68
N LYS A 100 20.97 13.18 3.84
CA LYS A 100 21.89 14.24 4.28
C LYS A 100 23.33 13.71 4.39
N ARG A 101 23.52 12.58 5.07
CA ARG A 101 24.85 11.94 5.22
C ARG A 101 25.45 11.58 3.87
N ASN A 102 24.65 11.01 2.96
CA ASN A 102 25.05 10.63 1.61
C ASN A 102 25.37 11.83 0.69
N LEU A 103 25.01 13.05 1.08
CA LEU A 103 25.38 14.29 0.39
C LEU A 103 26.57 14.99 1.03
N ASP A 104 26.66 14.96 2.37
CA ASP A 104 27.76 15.60 3.10
C ASP A 104 29.13 15.00 2.69
N GLU A 105 29.21 13.69 2.45
CA GLU A 105 30.44 13.02 2.03
C GLU A 105 30.93 13.47 0.63
N PRO A 106 30.15 13.35 -0.46
CA PRO A 106 30.54 13.89 -1.76
C PRO A 106 30.90 15.39 -1.73
N LEU A 107 30.14 16.21 -1.02
CA LEU A 107 30.39 17.65 -0.94
C LEU A 107 31.71 17.97 -0.22
N ARG A 108 32.05 17.21 0.83
CA ARG A 108 33.35 17.32 1.50
C ARG A 108 34.48 16.94 0.58
N GLU A 109 34.38 15.78 -0.09
CA GLU A 109 35.41 15.30 -1.03
C GLU A 109 35.65 16.28 -2.18
N ILE A 110 34.58 16.89 -2.74
CA ILE A 110 34.69 17.92 -3.78
C ILE A 110 35.40 19.18 -3.23
N ARG A 111 35.10 19.58 -1.99
CA ARG A 111 35.72 20.75 -1.36
C ARG A 111 37.20 20.55 -1.07
N GLU A 112 37.64 19.32 -0.78
CA GLU A 112 39.03 19.00 -0.44
C GLU A 112 39.96 18.98 -1.67
N ARG A 113 39.45 19.16 -2.90
CA ARG A 113 40.23 19.14 -4.15
C ARG A 113 41.12 20.38 -4.42
N GLY A 114 41.41 21.17 -3.39
CA GLY A 114 42.37 22.28 -3.48
C GLY A 114 41.87 23.56 -4.16
N VAL A 115 40.57 23.67 -4.46
CA VAL A 115 39.93 24.90 -4.97
C VAL A 115 39.14 25.56 -3.83
N GLU A 116 39.30 26.87 -3.66
CA GLU A 116 38.50 27.62 -2.69
C GLU A 116 37.04 27.71 -3.15
N LEU A 117 36.14 27.02 -2.44
CA LEU A 117 34.71 27.00 -2.73
C LEU A 117 33.92 27.62 -1.59
N GLN A 118 32.95 28.48 -1.93
CA GLN A 118 31.95 28.92 -0.97
C GLN A 118 31.17 27.71 -0.41
N GLU A 119 30.90 27.72 0.90
CA GLU A 119 30.24 26.60 1.60
C GLU A 119 28.85 26.27 1.03
N ILE A 120 28.69 25.05 0.49
CA ILE A 120 27.39 24.51 0.10
C ILE A 120 26.68 23.94 1.35
N ARG A 121 25.51 24.48 1.68
CA ARG A 121 24.77 24.13 2.89
C ARG A 121 23.61 23.16 2.61
N VAL A 122 23.57 22.05 3.33
CA VAL A 122 22.50 21.05 3.29
C VAL A 122 21.81 20.98 4.63
N ALA A 123 20.47 21.05 4.67
CA ALA A 123 19.73 20.89 5.91
C ALA A 123 18.44 20.07 5.76
N VAL A 124 18.13 19.32 6.81
CA VAL A 124 16.89 18.57 6.95
C VAL A 124 15.86 19.41 7.69
N ARG A 125 14.67 19.56 7.10
CA ARG A 125 13.54 20.26 7.69
C ARG A 125 12.30 19.36 7.66
N THR A 126 11.91 18.87 8.82
CA THR A 126 10.74 18.01 9.03
C THR A 126 9.92 18.49 10.24
N GLY A 127 8.82 17.79 10.53
CA GLY A 127 8.08 17.97 11.78
C GLY A 127 8.93 17.80 13.04
N ASP A 128 10.01 17.00 12.97
CA ASP A 128 10.89 16.69 14.10
C ASP A 128 12.06 17.67 14.28
N THR A 129 12.26 18.59 13.33
CA THR A 129 13.32 19.60 13.45
C THR A 129 13.07 20.48 14.67
N LYS A 130 14.03 20.52 15.61
CA LYS A 130 13.93 21.30 16.86
C LYS A 130 13.75 22.80 16.56
N PRO A 131 12.97 23.56 17.37
CA PRO A 131 12.74 24.99 17.16
C PRO A 131 14.01 25.83 16.95
N GLU A 132 15.08 25.54 17.70
CA GLU A 132 16.38 26.22 17.57
C GLU A 132 17.00 26.05 16.18
N GLU A 133 16.98 24.81 15.66
CA GLU A 133 17.45 24.49 14.32
C GLU A 133 16.60 25.19 13.25
N ARG A 134 15.30 25.32 13.50
CA ARG A 134 14.40 26.06 12.61
C ARG A 134 14.76 27.54 12.51
N VAL A 135 15.19 28.14 13.62
CA VAL A 135 15.64 29.54 13.68
C VAL A 135 16.99 29.70 12.98
N LYS A 136 17.92 28.76 13.14
CA LYS A 136 19.21 28.76 12.42
C LYS A 136 18.98 28.74 10.90
N GLN A 137 18.15 27.82 10.42
CA GLN A 137 17.77 27.72 9.01
C GLN A 137 17.05 28.97 8.49
N LEU A 138 16.37 29.73 9.36
CA LEU A 138 15.73 30.99 8.97
C LEU A 138 16.73 32.15 8.87
N LYS A 139 17.79 32.14 9.68
CA LYS A 139 18.86 33.14 9.65
C LYS A 139 19.81 32.91 8.48
N LYS A 140 20.21 31.66 8.26
CA LYS A 140 21.08 31.23 7.16
C LYS A 140 20.44 30.00 6.49
N PRO A 141 19.64 30.20 5.42
CA PRO A 141 18.94 29.12 4.76
C PRO A 141 19.91 28.13 4.09
N PRO A 142 19.52 26.85 3.97
CA PRO A 142 20.30 25.87 3.23
C PRO A 142 20.17 26.11 1.72
N HIS A 143 21.18 25.67 0.95
CA HIS A 143 21.10 25.62 -0.51
C HIS A 143 20.34 24.37 -0.99
N ILE A 144 20.45 23.26 -0.24
CA ILE A 144 19.68 22.02 -0.45
C ILE A 144 18.78 21.77 0.77
N LEU A 145 17.46 21.80 0.56
CA LEU A 145 16.45 21.54 1.58
C LEU A 145 15.89 20.12 1.44
N ILE A 146 16.21 19.27 2.41
CA ILE A 146 15.65 17.91 2.51
C ILE A 146 14.40 17.96 3.40
N THR A 147 13.25 17.52 2.92
CA THR A 147 11.97 17.71 3.62
C THR A 147 10.95 16.60 3.35
N THR A 148 9.76 16.71 3.96
CA THR A 148 8.60 15.85 3.71
C THR A 148 7.47 16.63 3.04
N PRO A 149 6.49 15.98 2.39
CA PRO A 149 5.36 16.66 1.75
C PRO A 149 4.64 17.67 2.65
N GLU A 150 4.37 17.29 3.90
CA GLU A 150 3.65 18.12 4.86
C GLU A 150 4.49 19.33 5.27
N THR A 151 5.79 19.12 5.49
CA THR A 151 6.69 20.19 5.89
C THR A 151 6.93 21.18 4.75
N LEU A 152 6.96 20.71 3.50
CA LEU A 152 7.03 21.57 2.31
C LEU A 152 5.84 22.55 2.27
N ALA A 153 4.61 22.06 2.48
CA ALA A 153 3.43 22.92 2.52
C ALA A 153 3.45 23.94 3.67
N ILE A 154 4.01 23.57 4.84
CA ILE A 154 4.22 24.48 5.97
C ILE A 154 5.20 25.59 5.61
N VAL A 155 6.36 25.25 5.02
CA VAL A 155 7.40 26.25 4.70
C VAL A 155 6.98 27.19 3.57
N LEU A 156 6.19 26.72 2.59
CA LEU A 156 5.53 27.56 1.58
C LEU A 156 4.60 28.59 2.24
N SER A 157 3.88 28.17 3.29
CA SER A 157 2.97 29.03 4.06
C SER A 157 3.69 29.83 5.16
N THR A 158 5.02 29.80 5.22
CA THR A 158 5.83 30.52 6.22
C THR A 158 6.37 31.82 5.61
N PRO A 159 5.90 33.02 6.05
CA PRO A 159 6.15 34.27 5.33
C PRO A 159 7.61 34.64 5.09
N LYS A 160 8.50 34.36 6.04
CA LYS A 160 9.93 34.66 5.90
C LYS A 160 10.65 33.59 5.08
N PHE A 161 10.38 32.31 5.37
CA PHE A 161 11.09 31.20 4.73
C PHE A 161 10.67 30.98 3.27
N SER A 162 9.41 31.21 2.93
CA SER A 162 8.90 31.12 1.55
C SER A 162 9.63 32.05 0.57
N ARG A 163 10.21 33.17 1.04
CA ARG A 163 11.04 34.06 0.22
C ARG A 163 12.33 33.38 -0.24
N TYR A 164 12.93 32.55 0.61
CA TYR A 164 14.12 31.77 0.28
C TYR A 164 13.83 30.63 -0.71
N LEU A 165 12.55 30.31 -0.95
CA LEU A 165 12.16 29.30 -1.93
C LEU A 165 11.98 29.85 -3.35
N ARG A 166 12.07 31.17 -3.60
CA ARG A 166 11.84 31.78 -4.94
C ARG A 166 12.94 31.54 -5.98
N GLY A 167 14.00 30.81 -5.61
CA GLY A 167 15.12 30.47 -6.49
C GLY A 167 15.36 28.97 -6.61
N VAL A 168 14.33 28.15 -6.35
CA VAL A 168 14.43 26.70 -6.45
C VAL A 168 14.48 26.32 -7.93
N ARG A 169 15.58 25.73 -8.36
CA ARG A 169 15.78 25.22 -9.72
C ARG A 169 15.44 23.74 -9.82
N TYR A 170 15.69 22.97 -8.76
CA TYR A 170 15.51 21.52 -8.75
C TYR A 170 14.55 21.07 -7.65
N LEU A 171 13.61 20.20 -8.01
CA LEU A 171 12.75 19.48 -7.07
C LEU A 171 12.90 17.98 -7.29
N ILE A 172 13.52 17.29 -6.34
CA ILE A 172 13.69 15.84 -6.37
C ILE A 172 12.59 15.20 -5.51
N VAL A 173 11.81 14.29 -6.09
CA VAL A 173 10.80 13.49 -5.40
C VAL A 173 11.27 12.05 -5.40
N ASP A 174 11.75 11.59 -4.24
CA ASP A 174 12.24 10.22 -4.09
C ASP A 174 11.11 9.26 -3.73
N GLU A 175 11.30 7.99 -4.08
CA GLU A 175 10.34 6.90 -3.88
C GLU A 175 8.91 7.29 -4.28
N ILE A 176 8.77 7.90 -5.47
CA ILE A 176 7.50 8.49 -5.92
C ILE A 176 6.33 7.49 -5.95
N HIS A 177 6.61 6.19 -6.14
CA HIS A 177 5.60 5.13 -6.04
C HIS A 177 4.92 5.08 -4.67
N ALA A 178 5.69 5.28 -3.59
CA ALA A 178 5.18 5.25 -2.23
C ALA A 178 4.32 6.49 -1.90
N LEU A 179 4.35 7.52 -2.74
CA LEU A 179 3.51 8.71 -2.62
C LEU A 179 2.32 8.66 -3.58
N ALA A 180 2.52 8.19 -4.81
CA ALA A 180 1.50 8.22 -5.86
C ALA A 180 0.19 7.52 -5.47
N GLU A 181 0.27 6.43 -4.69
CA GLU A 181 -0.88 5.62 -4.30
C GLU A 181 -1.69 6.14 -3.11
N ASN A 182 -1.39 7.32 -2.59
CA ASN A 182 -2.08 7.82 -1.39
C ASN A 182 -2.22 9.34 -1.33
N LYS A 183 -3.03 9.78 -0.35
CA LYS A 183 -3.32 11.20 -0.12
C LYS A 183 -2.08 12.04 0.19
N ARG A 184 -0.98 11.48 0.71
CA ARG A 184 0.28 12.24 0.92
C ARG A 184 0.89 12.65 -0.41
N GLY A 185 0.83 11.80 -1.43
CA GLY A 185 1.24 12.17 -2.78
C GLY A 185 0.37 13.27 -3.37
N THR A 186 -0.95 13.15 -3.27
CA THR A 186 -1.85 14.22 -3.77
C THR A 186 -1.59 15.57 -3.08
N HIS A 187 -1.30 15.55 -1.77
CA HIS A 187 -0.88 16.72 -1.00
C HIS A 187 0.48 17.27 -1.49
N LEU A 188 1.44 16.39 -1.79
CA LEU A 188 2.69 16.80 -2.41
C LEU A 188 2.42 17.51 -3.74
N THR A 189 1.59 16.95 -4.63
CA THR A 189 1.37 17.54 -5.96
C THR A 189 0.89 19.00 -5.92
N LEU A 190 -0.03 19.31 -5.01
CA LEU A 190 -0.47 20.69 -4.78
C LEU A 190 0.63 21.57 -4.16
N SER A 191 1.50 21.01 -3.33
CA SER A 191 2.68 21.72 -2.81
C SER A 191 3.67 22.04 -3.93
N MET A 192 3.86 21.14 -4.89
CA MET A 192 4.74 21.36 -6.04
C MET A 192 4.22 22.45 -6.97
N GLU A 193 2.91 22.50 -7.23
CA GLU A 193 2.31 23.58 -8.03
C GLU A 193 2.35 24.93 -7.30
N ARG A 194 2.14 24.96 -5.97
CA ARG A 194 2.33 26.16 -5.16
C ARG A 194 3.79 26.63 -5.14
N LEU A 195 4.75 25.71 -5.10
CA LEU A 195 6.18 26.02 -5.19
C LEU A 195 6.52 26.59 -6.57
N GLN A 196 6.01 25.98 -7.65
CA GLN A 196 6.20 26.45 -9.01
C GLN A 196 5.63 27.85 -9.23
N GLU A 197 4.46 28.16 -8.66
CA GLU A 197 3.81 29.46 -8.79
C GLU A 197 4.62 30.63 -8.19
N ILE A 198 5.45 30.36 -7.17
CA ILE A 198 6.28 31.42 -6.55
C ILE A 198 7.65 31.59 -7.21
N GLN A 199 7.99 30.78 -8.22
CA GLN A 199 9.24 30.91 -8.97
C GLN A 199 9.11 31.94 -10.11
N GLU A 200 10.25 32.51 -10.51
CA GLU A 200 10.36 33.32 -11.72
C GLU A 200 10.51 32.47 -13.00
N GLY A 201 10.88 31.19 -12.88
CA GLY A 201 11.06 30.25 -13.99
C GLY A 201 10.54 28.84 -13.68
N GLU A 202 10.70 27.92 -14.63
CA GLU A 202 10.27 26.52 -14.45
C GLU A 202 11.25 25.73 -13.57
N ILE A 203 10.69 24.92 -12.65
CA ILE A 203 11.46 24.01 -11.81
C ILE A 203 11.69 22.71 -12.58
N VAL A 204 12.93 22.21 -12.54
CA VAL A 204 13.26 20.85 -12.98
C VAL A 204 12.81 19.86 -11.93
N ARG A 205 11.80 19.05 -12.26
CA ARG A 205 11.29 17.98 -11.39
C ARG A 205 11.94 16.65 -11.74
N ILE A 206 12.55 16.01 -10.74
CA ILE A 206 13.22 14.72 -10.87
C ILE A 206 12.50 13.71 -9.96
N GLY A 207 11.80 12.76 -10.54
CA GLY A 207 11.17 11.66 -9.81
C GLY A 207 12.07 10.44 -9.81
N LEU A 208 12.27 9.83 -8.64
CA LEU A 208 13.04 8.59 -8.48
C LEU A 208 12.10 7.48 -7.97
N SER A 209 12.22 6.28 -8.55
CA SER A 209 11.41 5.14 -8.16
C SER A 209 12.13 3.81 -8.35
N ALA A 210 11.69 2.77 -7.64
CA ALA A 210 12.14 1.41 -7.83
C ALA A 210 11.36 0.68 -8.95
N THR A 211 10.04 0.68 -8.85
CA THR A 211 9.13 -0.05 -9.74
C THR A 211 7.83 0.73 -9.86
N ILE A 212 7.42 1.10 -11.07
CA ILE A 212 6.17 1.85 -11.31
C ILE A 212 5.51 1.44 -12.61
N HIS A 213 4.19 1.33 -12.58
CA HIS A 213 3.36 1.15 -13.77
C HIS A 213 1.97 1.76 -13.52
N PRO A 214 1.36 2.47 -14.48
CA PRO A 214 1.93 2.90 -15.77
C PRO A 214 2.84 4.14 -15.65
N LEU A 215 3.99 4.11 -16.33
CA LEU A 215 5.01 5.17 -16.24
C LEU A 215 4.49 6.56 -16.63
N HIS A 216 3.69 6.64 -17.69
CA HIS A 216 3.16 7.91 -18.17
C HIS A 216 2.23 8.60 -17.16
N GLU A 217 1.45 7.84 -16.38
CA GLU A 217 0.61 8.43 -15.34
C GLU A 217 1.44 8.94 -14.16
N VAL A 218 2.47 8.19 -13.75
CA VAL A 218 3.39 8.65 -12.70
C VAL A 218 4.19 9.86 -13.14
N ALA A 219 4.57 9.94 -14.42
CA ALA A 219 5.22 11.10 -14.99
C ALA A 219 4.31 12.34 -14.94
N ARG A 220 3.03 12.21 -15.31
CA ARG A 220 2.05 13.31 -15.14
C ARG A 220 1.80 13.65 -13.68
N PHE A 221 1.79 12.66 -12.79
CA PHE A 221 1.72 12.88 -11.35
C PHE A 221 2.90 13.73 -10.84
N LEU A 222 4.12 13.49 -11.34
CA LEU A 222 5.32 14.27 -11.02
C LEU A 222 5.26 15.69 -11.63
N VAL A 223 4.96 15.83 -12.92
CA VAL A 223 5.14 17.10 -13.63
C VAL A 223 3.89 17.96 -13.71
N GLY A 224 2.73 17.42 -13.34
CA GLY A 224 1.44 18.08 -13.53
C GLY A 224 0.97 18.02 -14.99
N GLU A 225 -0.12 18.73 -15.28
CA GLU A 225 -0.66 18.84 -16.64
C GLU A 225 0.12 19.87 -17.47
N GLY A 226 0.38 19.54 -18.74
CA GLY A 226 1.00 20.45 -19.72
C GLY A 226 2.53 20.53 -19.72
N ARG A 227 3.24 19.86 -18.80
CA ARG A 227 4.72 19.82 -18.80
C ARG A 227 5.26 18.56 -19.45
N GLU A 228 6.46 18.65 -20.03
CA GLU A 228 7.17 17.51 -20.58
C GLU A 228 7.93 16.74 -19.51
N CYS A 229 8.09 15.43 -19.71
CA CYS A 229 8.88 14.58 -18.83
C CYS A 229 9.63 13.54 -19.65
N VAL A 230 10.94 13.46 -19.45
CA VAL A 230 11.77 12.37 -19.94
C VAL A 230 11.60 11.18 -18.99
N VAL A 231 11.25 10.02 -19.51
CA VAL A 231 11.09 8.79 -18.72
C VAL A 231 12.25 7.86 -19.02
N ALA A 232 12.93 7.42 -17.97
CA ALA A 232 14.00 6.43 -18.02
C ALA A 232 13.55 5.17 -17.28
N ASP A 233 13.22 4.12 -18.04
CA ASP A 233 12.91 2.82 -17.46
C ASP A 233 14.09 1.86 -17.58
N VAL A 234 14.80 1.71 -16.47
CA VAL A 234 15.91 0.75 -16.32
C VAL A 234 15.62 -0.23 -15.17
N THR A 235 14.34 -0.48 -14.89
CA THR A 235 13.85 -1.31 -13.76
C THR A 235 14.41 -2.73 -13.77
N PHE A 236 14.76 -3.27 -14.93
CA PHE A 236 15.10 -4.69 -15.10
C PHE A 236 16.54 -4.93 -15.56
N GLU A 237 17.45 -3.97 -15.36
CA GLU A 237 18.86 -4.16 -15.68
C GLU A 237 19.60 -5.01 -14.65
N LYS A 238 19.13 -5.05 -13.40
CA LYS A 238 19.69 -5.91 -12.37
C LYS A 238 19.16 -7.33 -12.52
N CYS A 239 20.07 -8.31 -12.61
CA CYS A 239 19.70 -9.72 -12.63
C CYS A 239 19.07 -10.13 -11.28
N MET A 240 17.95 -10.84 -11.34
CA MET A 240 17.27 -11.37 -10.16
C MET A 240 17.17 -12.89 -10.25
N ASP A 241 17.59 -13.59 -9.19
CA ASP A 241 17.35 -15.02 -9.01
C ASP A 241 16.19 -15.21 -8.02
N MET A 242 14.99 -15.36 -8.56
CA MET A 242 13.76 -15.52 -7.78
C MET A 242 13.19 -16.91 -7.97
N LYS A 243 12.86 -17.57 -6.86
CA LYS A 243 12.22 -18.89 -6.87
C LYS A 243 11.13 -18.98 -5.82
N VAL A 244 10.08 -19.72 -6.17
CA VAL A 244 9.09 -20.20 -5.21
C VAL A 244 9.62 -21.47 -4.58
N VAL A 245 9.44 -21.61 -3.26
CA VAL A 245 9.89 -22.76 -2.49
C VAL A 245 8.70 -23.31 -1.72
N SER A 246 8.28 -24.53 -2.07
CA SER A 246 7.34 -25.28 -1.25
C SER A 246 8.10 -26.03 -0.15
N PRO A 247 7.76 -25.82 1.14
CA PRO A 247 8.41 -26.53 2.24
C PRO A 247 7.97 -28.00 2.34
N ILE A 248 6.83 -28.35 1.72
CA ILE A 248 6.20 -29.66 1.77
C ILE A 248 5.61 -30.05 0.42
N GLU A 249 5.39 -31.35 0.23
CA GLU A 249 4.80 -31.91 -0.98
C GLU A 249 3.28 -31.75 -1.00
N ASP A 250 2.64 -31.82 0.16
CA ASP A 250 1.21 -31.66 0.32
C ASP A 250 0.88 -30.92 1.62
N PHE A 251 0.09 -29.85 1.49
CA PHE A 251 -0.33 -28.98 2.58
C PHE A 251 -1.45 -29.58 3.43
N PHE A 252 -2.13 -30.62 2.96
CA PHE A 252 -3.24 -31.23 3.67
C PHE A 252 -2.83 -32.40 4.57
N THR A 253 -1.83 -33.19 4.17
CA THR A 253 -1.42 -34.39 4.92
C THR A 253 -0.40 -34.14 6.03
N SER A 254 0.39 -33.06 5.96
CA SER A 254 1.48 -32.82 6.90
C SER A 254 1.02 -32.15 8.21
N ASP A 255 1.10 -32.88 9.34
CA ASP A 255 0.79 -32.33 10.67
C ASP A 255 1.80 -31.24 11.13
N GLU A 256 2.91 -31.08 10.40
CA GLU A 256 4.06 -30.24 10.75
C GLU A 256 4.32 -29.05 9.81
N VAL A 257 3.40 -28.66 8.91
CA VAL A 257 3.61 -27.57 7.90
C VAL A 257 4.37 -26.35 8.44
N SER A 258 3.98 -25.84 9.62
CA SER A 258 4.61 -24.63 10.19
C SER A 258 6.02 -24.89 10.69
N LYS A 259 6.27 -26.06 11.29
CA LYS A 259 7.61 -26.45 11.71
C LYS A 259 8.51 -26.57 10.48
N ARG A 260 8.01 -27.21 9.42
CA ARG A 260 8.75 -27.35 8.16
C ARG A 260 9.04 -26.02 7.49
N ILE A 261 8.09 -25.08 7.46
CA ILE A 261 8.33 -23.69 7.00
C ILE A 261 9.51 -23.07 7.78
N TYR A 262 9.51 -23.15 9.11
CA TYR A 262 10.58 -22.56 9.92
C TYR A 262 11.93 -23.26 9.73
N GLU A 263 11.95 -24.58 9.57
CA GLU A 263 13.16 -25.35 9.22
C GLU A 263 13.72 -24.94 7.86
N THR A 264 12.88 -24.89 6.82
CA THR A 264 13.27 -24.45 5.48
C THR A 264 13.84 -23.04 5.48
N VAL A 265 13.20 -22.11 6.21
CA VAL A 265 13.72 -20.75 6.38
C VAL A 265 15.05 -20.75 7.12
N ALA A 266 15.18 -21.53 8.19
CA ALA A 266 16.43 -21.64 8.95
C ALA A 266 17.59 -22.17 8.09
N GLU A 267 17.36 -23.23 7.32
CA GLU A 267 18.36 -23.81 6.39
C GLU A 267 18.84 -22.77 5.36
N MET A 268 17.95 -21.92 4.84
CA MET A 268 18.32 -20.84 3.92
C MET A 268 19.13 -19.75 4.61
N VAL A 269 18.73 -19.36 5.83
CA VAL A 269 19.43 -18.34 6.62
C VAL A 269 20.85 -18.81 6.94
N GLU A 270 21.06 -20.06 7.34
CA GLU A 270 22.38 -20.59 7.66
C GLU A 270 23.37 -20.49 6.50
N ARG A 271 22.90 -20.71 5.26
CA ARG A 271 23.70 -20.72 4.03
C ARG A 271 24.11 -19.33 3.51
N CYS A 272 23.63 -18.24 4.09
CA CYS A 272 23.99 -16.87 3.69
C CYS A 272 24.65 -16.10 4.85
N LYS A 273 25.30 -14.95 4.61
CA LYS A 273 25.86 -14.15 5.71
C LYS A 273 24.77 -13.32 6.39
N THR A 274 23.92 -12.67 5.59
CA THR A 274 22.82 -11.82 6.06
C THR A 274 21.55 -12.07 5.26
N ALA A 275 20.48 -12.46 5.95
CA ALA A 275 19.14 -12.62 5.37
C ALA A 275 18.17 -11.52 5.83
N LEU A 276 17.35 -11.02 4.91
CA LEU A 276 16.19 -10.18 5.23
C LEU A 276 14.90 -10.96 4.97
N ILE A 277 14.10 -11.17 6.01
CA ILE A 277 12.89 -11.99 5.95
C ILE A 277 11.67 -11.06 6.05
N PHE A 278 10.79 -11.10 5.06
CA PHE A 278 9.54 -10.33 5.07
C PHE A 278 8.35 -11.21 5.46
N THR A 279 7.49 -10.64 6.29
CA THR A 279 6.18 -11.18 6.65
C THR A 279 5.10 -10.14 6.37
N ASN A 280 3.86 -10.57 6.19
CA ASN A 280 2.78 -9.64 5.85
C ASN A 280 2.17 -8.91 7.06
N THR A 281 2.38 -9.40 8.28
CA THR A 281 1.78 -8.84 9.50
C THR A 281 2.82 -8.67 10.61
N ARG A 282 2.57 -7.75 11.55
CA ARG A 282 3.49 -7.49 12.68
C ARG A 282 3.51 -8.69 13.61
N SER A 283 2.33 -9.28 13.84
CA SER A 283 2.17 -10.52 14.59
C SER A 283 2.93 -11.70 13.99
N ALA A 284 2.96 -11.83 12.65
CA ALA A 284 3.77 -12.85 11.98
C ALA A 284 5.27 -12.59 12.11
N THR A 285 5.70 -11.32 12.06
CA THR A 285 7.12 -10.94 12.29
C THR A 285 7.62 -11.48 13.62
N GLU A 286 6.90 -11.18 14.72
CA GLU A 286 7.28 -11.62 16.07
C GLU A 286 7.25 -13.15 16.21
N ARG A 287 6.24 -13.80 15.62
CA ARG A 287 6.12 -15.26 15.63
C ARG A 287 7.30 -15.93 14.91
N VAL A 288 7.67 -15.44 13.73
CA VAL A 288 8.81 -15.97 12.96
C VAL A 288 10.10 -15.79 13.75
N VAL A 289 10.35 -14.61 14.34
CA VAL A 289 11.54 -14.38 15.19
C VAL A 289 11.58 -15.35 16.37
N TYR A 290 10.45 -15.54 17.06
CA TYR A 290 10.35 -16.47 18.19
C TYR A 290 10.72 -17.91 17.81
N HIS A 291 10.19 -18.41 16.69
CA HIS A 291 10.49 -19.78 16.25
C HIS A 291 11.91 -19.92 15.69
N LEU A 292 12.37 -18.98 14.88
CA LEU A 292 13.73 -19.04 14.32
C LEU A 292 14.79 -18.95 15.41
N LYS A 293 14.61 -18.18 16.48
CA LYS A 293 15.53 -18.13 17.63
C LYS A 293 15.67 -19.47 18.37
N LYS A 294 14.69 -20.37 18.26
CA LYS A 294 14.76 -21.70 18.87
C LYS A 294 15.52 -22.70 18.00
N ILE A 295 15.56 -22.47 16.69
CA ILE A 295 16.22 -23.34 15.71
C ILE A 295 17.66 -22.86 15.48
N LEU A 296 17.84 -21.55 15.33
CA LEU A 296 19.10 -20.89 15.02
C LEU A 296 19.73 -20.27 16.27
N ASN A 297 21.00 -20.58 16.52
CA ASN A 297 21.79 -19.94 17.58
C ASN A 297 22.50 -18.67 17.08
N SER A 298 21.79 -17.82 16.32
CA SER A 298 22.34 -16.66 15.60
C SER A 298 21.61 -15.36 15.99
N PRO A 299 22.23 -14.18 15.79
CA PRO A 299 21.60 -12.91 16.09
C PRO A 299 20.47 -12.59 15.10
N ILE A 300 19.23 -12.69 15.59
CA ILE A 300 17.99 -12.42 14.84
C ILE A 300 17.17 -11.34 15.58
N LYS A 301 16.74 -10.30 14.87
CA LYS A 301 15.90 -9.21 15.43
C LYS A 301 14.63 -8.97 14.57
N ALA A 302 13.57 -8.51 15.23
CA ALA A 302 12.33 -8.06 14.59
C ALA A 302 12.45 -6.58 14.17
N HIS A 303 11.73 -6.20 13.12
CA HIS A 303 11.59 -4.81 12.69
C HIS A 303 10.18 -4.50 12.18
N HIS A 304 9.42 -3.66 12.89
CA HIS A 304 8.10 -3.19 12.47
C HIS A 304 7.71 -1.87 13.14
N SER A 305 6.67 -1.21 12.63
CA SER A 305 6.26 0.14 13.07
C SER A 305 5.83 0.24 14.53
N SER A 306 5.36 -0.85 15.15
CA SER A 306 5.04 -0.87 16.60
C SER A 306 6.28 -0.81 17.51
N LEU A 307 7.50 -1.00 16.99
CA LEU A 307 8.73 -0.86 17.79
C LEU A 307 9.10 0.61 17.97
N SER A 308 9.71 0.92 19.11
CA SER A 308 10.21 2.27 19.38
C SER A 308 11.24 2.68 18.33
N ARG A 309 11.36 3.99 18.09
CA ARG A 309 12.30 4.53 17.11
C ARG A 309 13.75 4.11 17.43
N ASP A 310 14.13 4.15 18.69
CA ASP A 310 15.50 3.85 19.11
C ASP A 310 15.85 2.37 18.84
N VAL A 311 14.91 1.47 19.11
CA VAL A 311 15.06 0.04 18.79
C VAL A 311 15.17 -0.19 17.28
N ARG A 312 14.36 0.49 16.47
CA ARG A 312 14.44 0.39 15.00
C ARG A 312 15.79 0.87 14.47
N LEU A 313 16.26 2.04 14.93
CA LEU A 313 17.57 2.57 14.57
C LEU A 313 18.71 1.64 14.97
N GLU A 314 18.64 1.03 16.15
CA GLU A 314 19.63 0.04 16.59
C GLU A 314 19.66 -1.18 15.66
N VAL A 315 18.50 -1.72 15.28
CA VAL A 315 18.39 -2.84 14.34
C VAL A 315 18.94 -2.47 12.96
N GLU A 316 18.60 -1.29 12.46
CA GLU A 316 19.10 -0.76 11.18
C GLU A 316 20.63 -0.60 11.19
N GLU A 317 21.20 -0.04 12.27
CA GLU A 317 22.66 0.12 12.43
C GLU A 317 23.39 -1.22 12.57
N ASP A 318 22.84 -2.16 13.36
CA ASP A 318 23.42 -3.49 13.52
C ASP A 318 23.38 -4.28 12.21
N LEU A 319 22.29 -4.17 11.43
CA LEU A 319 22.18 -4.76 10.10
C LEU A 319 23.21 -4.14 9.14
N LYS A 320 23.31 -2.81 9.10
CA LYS A 320 24.28 -2.09 8.27
C LYS A 320 25.74 -2.46 8.58
N ARG A 321 26.04 -2.71 9.85
CA ARG A 321 27.38 -3.15 10.33
C ARG A 321 27.62 -4.65 10.16
N GLY A 322 26.67 -5.42 9.61
CA GLY A 322 26.80 -6.87 9.41
C GLY A 322 26.83 -7.68 10.71
N LYS A 323 26.25 -7.16 11.81
CA LYS A 323 26.21 -7.85 13.12
C LYS A 323 25.06 -8.83 13.25
N LEU A 324 24.04 -8.74 12.38
CA LEU A 324 22.85 -9.58 12.41
C LEU A 324 22.93 -10.64 11.31
N LYS A 325 22.61 -11.89 11.66
CA LYS A 325 22.49 -13.00 10.71
C LYS A 325 21.20 -12.85 9.92
N SER A 326 20.13 -12.44 10.59
CA SER A 326 18.89 -12.10 9.91
C SER A 326 18.06 -11.04 10.62
N VAL A 327 17.27 -10.33 9.84
CA VAL A 327 16.23 -9.43 10.34
C VAL A 327 14.90 -9.88 9.76
N VAL A 328 13.88 -9.97 10.62
CA VAL A 328 12.50 -10.24 10.18
C VAL A 328 11.73 -8.93 10.21
N SER A 329 11.19 -8.52 9.08
CA SER A 329 10.41 -7.28 8.94
C SER A 329 8.98 -7.56 8.49
N SER A 330 8.07 -6.69 8.91
CA SER A 330 6.80 -6.47 8.18
C SER A 330 7.08 -5.57 6.97
N THR A 331 6.24 -4.59 6.66
CA THR A 331 6.44 -3.65 5.53
C THR A 331 7.49 -2.56 5.78
N SER A 332 8.05 -2.46 6.98
CA SER A 332 8.89 -1.32 7.37
C SER A 332 10.25 -1.19 6.68
N LEU A 333 10.90 -2.30 6.32
CA LEU A 333 12.18 -2.30 5.58
C LEU A 333 11.99 -2.49 4.06
N GLU A 334 10.75 -2.36 3.57
CA GLU A 334 10.42 -2.47 2.14
C GLU A 334 10.96 -1.28 1.34
N LEU A 335 11.02 -0.10 1.96
CA LEU A 335 11.38 1.19 1.34
C LEU A 335 12.83 1.60 1.62
N GLY A 336 13.34 2.51 0.78
CA GLY A 336 14.73 2.97 0.51
C GLY A 336 15.80 3.15 1.59
N ILE A 337 15.69 2.59 2.80
CA ILE A 337 16.71 2.70 3.84
C ILE A 337 17.97 1.93 3.42
N ASP A 338 19.13 2.54 3.62
CA ASP A 338 20.43 1.88 3.42
C ASP A 338 20.73 0.95 4.60
N VAL A 339 20.34 -0.31 4.43
CA VAL A 339 20.52 -1.41 5.39
C VAL A 339 21.82 -2.19 5.19
N GLY A 340 22.74 -1.71 4.34
CA GLY A 340 23.99 -2.40 4.03
C GLY A 340 23.82 -3.62 3.12
N HIS A 341 24.73 -4.60 3.22
CA HIS A 341 24.78 -5.76 2.33
C HIS A 341 23.86 -6.90 2.81
N ILE A 342 22.92 -7.31 1.96
CA ILE A 342 22.01 -8.43 2.16
C ILE A 342 22.25 -9.44 1.04
N ASP A 343 22.52 -10.70 1.40
CA ASP A 343 22.76 -11.76 0.41
C ASP A 343 21.44 -12.36 -0.10
N LEU A 344 20.45 -12.49 0.79
CA LEU A 344 19.22 -13.23 0.53
C LEU A 344 18.01 -12.49 1.12
N VAL A 345 16.98 -12.34 0.30
CA VAL A 345 15.65 -11.95 0.77
C VAL A 345 14.72 -13.17 0.76
N ILE A 346 14.03 -13.39 1.88
CA ILE A 346 13.03 -14.45 2.02
C ILE A 346 11.66 -13.78 2.22
N LEU A 347 10.68 -14.11 1.39
CA LEU A 347 9.30 -13.70 1.58
C LEU A 347 8.53 -14.90 2.16
N ILE A 348 7.90 -14.74 3.31
CA ILE A 348 7.02 -15.78 3.88
C ILE A 348 5.60 -15.46 3.44
N GLY A 349 5.09 -16.29 2.52
CA GLY A 349 3.84 -16.09 1.80
C GLY A 349 3.92 -15.01 0.73
N SER A 350 2.85 -14.91 -0.05
CA SER A 350 2.76 -13.93 -1.13
C SER A 350 2.81 -12.49 -0.60
N PRO A 351 3.59 -11.59 -1.24
CA PRO A 351 3.53 -10.16 -0.98
C PRO A 351 2.31 -9.46 -1.63
N LYS A 352 1.39 -10.25 -2.23
CA LYS A 352 0.08 -9.82 -2.77
C LYS A 352 0.14 -8.86 -3.96
N SER A 353 1.33 -8.56 -4.45
CA SER A 353 1.55 -7.75 -5.66
C SER A 353 2.98 -7.95 -6.18
N ILE A 354 3.15 -7.84 -7.50
CA ILE A 354 4.43 -7.98 -8.19
C ILE A 354 5.37 -6.84 -7.81
N ASN A 355 4.86 -5.61 -7.72
CA ASN A 355 5.64 -4.43 -7.38
C ASN A 355 6.31 -4.58 -6.00
N ARG A 356 5.56 -5.05 -4.99
CA ARG A 356 6.12 -5.29 -3.65
C ARG A 356 7.14 -6.42 -3.64
N ALA A 357 6.92 -7.49 -4.40
CA ALA A 357 7.88 -8.58 -4.51
C ALA A 357 9.24 -8.09 -5.03
N LEU A 358 9.23 -7.33 -6.12
CA LEU A 358 10.44 -6.75 -6.71
C LEU A 358 11.12 -5.74 -5.78
N GLN A 359 10.36 -4.90 -5.07
CA GLN A 359 10.91 -3.95 -4.10
C GLN A 359 11.58 -4.65 -2.91
N ARG A 360 10.93 -5.68 -2.36
CA ARG A 360 11.46 -6.47 -1.23
C ARG A 360 12.68 -7.27 -1.66
N ILE A 361 12.61 -8.00 -2.78
CA ILE A 361 13.72 -8.82 -3.28
C ILE A 361 14.89 -7.95 -3.76
N GLY A 362 14.61 -6.76 -4.29
CA GLY A 362 15.63 -5.78 -4.69
C GLY A 362 16.53 -5.31 -3.53
N ARG A 363 16.14 -5.57 -2.27
CA ARG A 363 16.99 -5.33 -1.09
C ARG A 363 18.19 -6.28 -1.01
N ALA A 364 18.13 -7.44 -1.66
CA ALA A 364 19.28 -8.33 -1.82
C ALA A 364 20.23 -7.83 -2.92
N GLY A 365 21.54 -8.01 -2.71
CA GLY A 365 22.59 -7.49 -3.59
C GLY A 365 22.67 -5.97 -3.54
N HIS A 366 23.81 -5.42 -3.14
CA HIS A 366 23.95 -3.97 -2.95
C HIS A 366 24.37 -3.25 -4.24
N LYS A 367 25.06 -3.95 -5.16
CA LYS A 367 25.55 -3.39 -6.42
C LYS A 367 24.67 -3.77 -7.61
N LEU A 368 24.71 -2.96 -8.67
CA LEU A 368 23.98 -3.24 -9.92
C LEU A 368 24.44 -4.53 -10.60
N GLU A 369 25.72 -4.87 -10.46
CA GLU A 369 26.34 -6.09 -11.03
C GLU A 369 26.05 -7.35 -10.20
N GLU A 370 25.58 -7.20 -8.96
CA GLU A 370 25.26 -8.32 -8.07
C GLU A 370 23.85 -8.85 -8.35
N VAL A 371 23.69 -10.18 -8.31
CA VAL A 371 22.38 -10.83 -8.46
C VAL A 371 21.56 -10.62 -7.19
N SER A 372 20.34 -10.10 -7.31
CA SER A 372 19.38 -10.09 -6.20
C SER A 372 18.78 -11.48 -6.03
N VAL A 373 19.10 -12.16 -4.94
CA VAL A 373 18.57 -13.50 -4.63
C VAL A 373 17.32 -13.39 -3.76
N GLY A 374 16.19 -13.88 -4.26
CA GLY A 374 14.90 -13.91 -3.58
C GLY A 374 14.32 -15.31 -3.51
N ARG A 375 13.76 -15.69 -2.35
CA ARG A 375 12.99 -16.94 -2.18
C ARG A 375 11.63 -16.63 -1.58
N ILE A 376 10.57 -17.15 -2.19
CA ILE A 376 9.22 -17.05 -1.64
C ILE A 376 8.85 -18.41 -1.05
N VAL A 377 8.75 -18.48 0.27
CA VAL A 377 8.35 -19.69 0.98
C VAL A 377 6.83 -19.66 1.13
N VAL A 378 6.16 -20.57 0.43
CA VAL A 378 4.69 -20.60 0.39
C VAL A 378 4.11 -21.23 1.65
N VAL A 379 2.91 -20.79 2.03
CA VAL A 379 2.26 -21.21 3.30
C VAL A 379 1.04 -22.10 3.12
N ASP A 380 0.45 -22.13 1.92
CA ASP A 380 -0.66 -23.00 1.51
C ASP A 380 -0.70 -23.15 -0.03
N GLN A 381 -1.68 -23.89 -0.56
CA GLN A 381 -1.79 -24.17 -2.00
C GLN A 381 -2.27 -22.98 -2.84
N ASP A 382 -3.19 -22.17 -2.32
CA ASP A 382 -3.60 -20.93 -2.99
C ASP A 382 -2.39 -20.00 -3.13
N ASP A 383 -1.59 -19.91 -2.07
CA ASP A 383 -0.34 -19.15 -2.02
C ASP A 383 0.73 -19.72 -2.96
N LEU A 384 0.81 -21.05 -3.12
CA LEU A 384 1.68 -21.69 -4.11
C LEU A 384 1.34 -21.27 -5.55
N VAL A 385 0.06 -21.31 -5.91
CA VAL A 385 -0.42 -20.87 -7.23
C VAL A 385 -0.15 -19.38 -7.41
N GLU A 386 -0.54 -18.55 -6.43
CA GLU A 386 -0.38 -17.11 -6.46
C GLU A 386 1.10 -16.70 -6.63
N CYS A 387 1.99 -17.26 -5.80
CA CYS A 387 3.42 -16.95 -5.83
C CYS A 387 4.08 -17.41 -7.13
N SER A 388 3.65 -18.54 -7.71
CA SER A 388 4.15 -19.03 -8.98
C SER A 388 3.81 -18.06 -10.11
N VAL A 389 2.54 -17.67 -10.23
CA VAL A 389 2.09 -16.68 -11.21
C VAL A 389 2.80 -15.34 -11.03
N LEU A 390 2.91 -14.87 -9.78
CA LEU A 390 3.58 -13.62 -9.44
C LEU A 390 5.05 -13.62 -9.90
N ILE A 391 5.82 -14.66 -9.60
CA ILE A 391 7.23 -14.75 -10.02
C ILE A 391 7.36 -14.84 -11.55
N SER A 392 6.50 -15.62 -12.21
CA SER A 392 6.52 -15.71 -13.68
C SER A 392 6.27 -14.34 -14.33
N GLU A 393 5.30 -13.58 -13.82
CA GLU A 393 4.96 -12.25 -14.35
C GLU A 393 6.02 -11.20 -14.01
N ALA A 394 6.64 -11.28 -12.83
CA ALA A 394 7.80 -10.47 -12.46
C ALA A 394 8.99 -10.69 -13.42
N LEU A 395 9.30 -11.95 -13.74
CA LEU A 395 10.35 -12.33 -14.69
C LEU A 395 10.01 -11.88 -16.13
N LYS A 396 8.72 -11.89 -16.49
CA LYS A 396 8.20 -11.35 -17.77
C LYS A 396 8.08 -9.82 -17.79
N ARG A 397 8.54 -9.13 -16.74
CA ARG A 397 8.55 -7.66 -16.62
C ARG A 397 7.16 -7.01 -16.63
N ARG A 398 6.14 -7.73 -16.19
CA ARG A 398 4.76 -7.27 -16.16
C ARG A 398 4.39 -6.82 -14.74
N LEU A 399 4.36 -5.52 -14.53
CA LEU A 399 4.10 -4.90 -13.23
C LEU A 399 2.59 -4.72 -12.97
N ASP A 400 2.24 -4.44 -11.71
CA ASP A 400 0.88 -4.08 -11.32
C ASP A 400 0.65 -2.58 -11.50
N ARG A 401 -0.54 -2.19 -11.96
CA ARG A 401 -0.95 -0.78 -12.03
C ARG A 401 -1.11 -0.20 -10.63
N ILE A 402 -0.54 0.98 -10.43
CA ILE A 402 -0.76 1.79 -9.23
C ILE A 402 -2.08 2.56 -9.33
N HIS A 403 -2.72 2.84 -8.20
CA HIS A 403 -3.95 3.65 -8.15
C HIS A 403 -3.67 5.03 -7.55
N ILE A 404 -3.80 6.11 -8.33
CA ILE A 404 -3.64 7.49 -7.84
C ILE A 404 -4.99 8.05 -7.37
N PRO A 405 -5.14 8.43 -6.08
CA PRO A 405 -6.39 9.02 -5.58
C PRO A 405 -6.75 10.30 -6.33
N LYS A 406 -7.99 10.38 -6.82
CA LYS A 406 -8.48 11.52 -7.61
C LYS A 406 -9.28 12.49 -6.74
N LYS A 407 -8.97 13.78 -6.84
CA LYS A 407 -9.68 14.90 -6.20
C LYS A 407 -9.98 14.74 -4.69
N PRO A 408 -9.01 14.35 -3.83
CA PRO A 408 -9.25 14.30 -2.39
C PRO A 408 -9.63 15.68 -1.83
N LEU A 409 -10.92 15.89 -1.55
CA LEU A 409 -11.41 17.23 -1.18
C LEU A 409 -10.94 17.65 0.22
N ASP A 410 -10.68 16.69 1.11
CA ASP A 410 -10.10 16.95 2.42
C ASP A 410 -8.65 17.44 2.35
N VAL A 411 -7.86 16.90 1.44
CA VAL A 411 -6.50 17.40 1.13
C VAL A 411 -6.57 18.78 0.49
N LEU A 412 -7.50 18.99 -0.45
CA LEU A 412 -7.75 20.30 -1.06
C LEU A 412 -8.07 21.35 0.00
N CYS A 413 -8.87 21.01 1.03
CA CYS A 413 -9.14 21.93 2.14
C CYS A 413 -7.85 22.43 2.80
N GLN A 414 -6.87 21.55 3.00
CA GLN A 414 -5.60 21.94 3.61
C GLN A 414 -4.82 22.91 2.74
N HIS A 415 -4.81 22.68 1.43
CA HIS A 415 -4.12 23.56 0.51
C HIS A 415 -4.80 24.92 0.37
N ILE A 416 -6.12 24.99 0.36
CA ILE A 416 -6.85 26.27 0.37
C ILE A 416 -6.54 27.08 1.63
N VAL A 417 -6.51 26.43 2.81
CA VAL A 417 -6.10 27.08 4.06
C VAL A 417 -4.65 27.57 3.99
N GLY A 418 -3.74 26.76 3.43
CA GLY A 418 -2.35 27.15 3.18
C GLY A 418 -2.23 28.35 2.23
N MET A 419 -2.93 28.33 1.10
CA MET A 419 -2.98 29.40 0.10
C MET A 419 -3.51 30.71 0.72
N ALA A 420 -4.55 30.62 1.55
CA ALA A 420 -5.10 31.77 2.27
C ALA A 420 -4.08 32.43 3.24
N LEU A 421 -3.09 31.68 3.73
CA LEU A 421 -1.99 32.20 4.57
C LEU A 421 -0.87 32.87 3.77
N GLU A 422 -0.72 32.54 2.49
CA GLU A 422 0.30 33.10 1.59
C GLU A 422 -0.06 34.50 1.13
N ARG A 423 -1.26 34.65 0.55
CA ARG A 423 -1.81 35.90 0.01
C ARG A 423 -3.34 35.83 -0.09
N LYS A 424 -3.95 36.93 -0.53
CA LYS A 424 -5.33 36.89 -1.04
C LYS A 424 -5.32 36.26 -2.42
N TRP A 425 -6.32 35.43 -2.70
CA TRP A 425 -6.44 34.70 -3.95
C TRP A 425 -7.77 35.00 -4.63
N LYS A 426 -7.74 35.28 -5.92
CA LYS A 426 -8.95 35.20 -6.75
C LYS A 426 -9.31 33.74 -6.98
N VAL A 427 -10.61 33.45 -7.01
CA VAL A 427 -11.15 32.09 -7.20
C VAL A 427 -10.58 31.46 -8.47
N ASP A 428 -10.62 32.17 -9.60
CA ASP A 428 -10.15 31.64 -10.89
C ASP A 428 -8.64 31.35 -10.91
N GLU A 429 -7.84 32.20 -10.27
CA GLU A 429 -6.38 32.02 -10.19
C GLU A 429 -6.04 30.79 -9.35
N ALA A 430 -6.67 30.65 -8.18
CA ALA A 430 -6.49 29.49 -7.31
C ALA A 430 -6.96 28.21 -7.99
N PHE A 431 -8.13 28.24 -8.63
CA PHE A 431 -8.69 27.09 -9.35
C PHE A 431 -7.75 26.64 -10.48
N LYS A 432 -7.25 27.56 -11.30
CA LYS A 432 -6.28 27.27 -12.36
C LYS A 432 -5.01 26.62 -11.81
N LEU A 433 -4.46 27.15 -10.71
CA LEU A 433 -3.27 26.57 -10.06
C LEU A 433 -3.54 25.13 -9.59
N ILE A 434 -4.65 24.90 -8.89
CA ILE A 434 -5.01 23.59 -8.34
C ILE A 434 -5.14 22.57 -9.47
N LYS A 435 -5.79 22.93 -10.59
CA LYS A 435 -5.96 22.05 -11.76
C LYS A 435 -4.67 21.68 -12.47
N ARG A 436 -3.56 22.40 -12.28
CA ARG A 436 -2.24 22.00 -12.81
C ARG A 436 -1.75 20.70 -12.16
N ALA A 437 -2.18 20.40 -10.93
CA ALA A 437 -1.85 19.14 -10.27
C ALA A 437 -2.66 17.98 -10.85
N TYR A 438 -1.98 16.92 -11.30
CA TYR A 438 -2.61 15.77 -11.96
C TYR A 438 -3.82 15.17 -11.22
N PRO A 439 -3.79 14.96 -9.88
CA PRO A 439 -4.94 14.41 -9.16
C PRO A 439 -6.19 15.31 -9.19
N TYR A 440 -6.05 16.59 -9.54
CA TYR A 440 -7.11 17.60 -9.54
C TYR A 440 -7.44 18.13 -10.94
N LYS A 441 -6.91 17.54 -12.01
CA LYS A 441 -7.16 17.97 -13.39
C LYS A 441 -8.65 17.96 -13.78
N ASP A 442 -9.42 17.06 -13.17
CA ASP A 442 -10.87 16.88 -13.41
C ASP A 442 -11.73 17.57 -12.32
N LEU A 443 -11.13 18.42 -11.48
CA LEU A 443 -11.86 19.19 -10.48
C LEU A 443 -12.78 20.21 -11.17
N THR A 444 -14.05 20.19 -10.80
CA THR A 444 -15.04 21.14 -11.33
C THR A 444 -15.06 22.42 -10.50
N MET A 445 -15.46 23.54 -11.11
CA MET A 445 -15.61 24.82 -10.39
C MET A 445 -16.64 24.71 -9.26
N LYS A 446 -17.72 23.95 -9.48
CA LYS A 446 -18.74 23.69 -8.45
C LYS A 446 -18.12 23.02 -7.22
N GLU A 447 -17.37 21.93 -7.40
CA GLU A 447 -16.70 21.23 -6.29
C GLU A 447 -15.72 22.15 -5.56
N PHE A 448 -14.99 23.00 -6.28
CA PHE A 448 -14.08 23.96 -5.68
C PHE A 448 -14.82 25.02 -4.84
N LEU A 449 -15.91 25.57 -5.36
CA LEU A 449 -16.77 26.52 -4.64
C LEU A 449 -17.43 25.89 -3.41
N ASP A 450 -17.89 24.63 -3.50
CA ASP A 450 -18.44 23.90 -2.36
C ASP A 450 -17.42 23.83 -1.20
N VAL A 451 -16.14 23.57 -1.52
CA VAL A 451 -15.06 23.54 -0.53
C VAL A 451 -14.76 24.94 0.04
N LEU A 452 -14.74 25.98 -0.80
CA LEU A 452 -14.56 27.37 -0.34
C LEU A 452 -15.69 27.80 0.59
N ASN A 453 -16.94 27.52 0.23
CA ASN A 453 -18.13 27.79 1.04
C ASN A 453 -18.03 27.08 2.39
N TYR A 454 -17.70 25.79 2.40
CA TYR A 454 -17.46 25.05 3.63
C TYR A 454 -16.39 25.72 4.52
N LEU A 455 -15.22 26.02 3.95
CA LEU A 455 -14.12 26.63 4.70
C LEU A 455 -14.42 28.06 5.14
N SER A 456 -15.34 28.76 4.49
CA SER A 456 -15.80 30.09 4.88
C SER A 456 -16.71 30.07 6.11
N GLY A 457 -17.27 28.91 6.45
CA GLY A 457 -18.12 28.68 7.62
C GLY A 457 -19.60 28.53 7.27
N ILE A 458 -20.30 27.70 8.05
CA ILE A 458 -21.75 27.46 7.94
C ILE A 458 -22.33 27.60 9.34
N SER A 459 -23.36 28.44 9.51
CA SER A 459 -23.94 28.77 10.81
C SER A 459 -24.35 27.54 11.62
N ASP A 460 -24.99 26.56 10.97
CA ASP A 460 -25.39 25.30 11.60
C ASP A 460 -24.22 24.48 12.16
N LEU A 461 -23.03 24.60 11.58
CA LEU A 461 -21.85 23.87 12.02
C LEU A 461 -21.11 24.58 13.17
N GLU A 462 -21.38 25.86 13.40
CA GLU A 462 -20.77 26.62 14.50
C GLU A 462 -21.25 26.12 15.88
N SER A 463 -22.49 25.61 15.98
CA SER A 463 -22.99 24.97 17.21
C SER A 463 -22.20 23.72 17.59
N GLU A 464 -21.64 23.03 16.61
CA GLU A 464 -20.72 21.89 16.79
C GLU A 464 -19.25 22.31 16.89
N ARG A 465 -18.98 23.62 17.07
CA ARG A 465 -17.65 24.24 17.17
C ARG A 465 -16.81 24.10 15.89
N VAL A 466 -17.45 23.96 14.73
CA VAL A 466 -16.80 23.93 13.42
C VAL A 466 -16.87 25.33 12.82
N TYR A 467 -15.86 26.14 13.12
CA TYR A 467 -15.77 27.53 12.63
C TYR A 467 -15.15 27.62 11.23
N GLY A 468 -15.52 28.66 10.47
CA GLY A 468 -14.84 28.97 9.20
C GLY A 468 -13.35 29.29 9.40
N LYS A 469 -12.52 28.82 8.47
CA LYS A 469 -11.06 28.94 8.46
C LYS A 469 -10.60 30.09 7.57
N ILE A 470 -11.32 30.37 6.49
CA ILE A 470 -11.04 31.46 5.54
C ILE A 470 -12.18 32.47 5.54
N TRP A 471 -11.93 33.68 5.04
CA TRP A 471 -13.01 34.54 4.56
C TRP A 471 -13.16 34.29 3.05
N PHE A 472 -14.38 34.41 2.53
CA PHE A 472 -14.71 34.23 1.12
C PHE A 472 -15.89 35.14 0.77
N ASP A 473 -15.80 35.89 -0.33
CA ASP A 473 -16.83 36.85 -0.76
C ASP A 473 -17.50 36.49 -2.10
N GLY A 474 -17.25 35.29 -2.61
CA GLY A 474 -17.70 34.83 -3.93
C GLY A 474 -16.68 35.05 -5.05
N LYS A 475 -15.70 35.96 -4.89
CA LYS A 475 -14.69 36.29 -5.91
C LYS A 475 -13.26 36.06 -5.42
N GLU A 476 -13.00 36.34 -4.15
CA GLU A 476 -11.70 36.22 -3.52
C GLU A 476 -11.81 35.52 -2.16
N PHE A 477 -10.72 34.90 -1.74
CA PHE A 477 -10.59 34.34 -0.40
C PHE A 477 -9.22 34.65 0.21
N GLY A 478 -9.15 34.56 1.54
CA GLY A 478 -7.90 34.76 2.26
C GLY A 478 -7.98 34.45 3.75
N ARG A 479 -6.90 34.81 4.46
CA ARG A 479 -6.77 34.57 5.90
C ARG A 479 -7.87 35.29 6.69
N ARG A 480 -8.76 34.52 7.35
CA ARG A 480 -9.82 35.04 8.24
C ARG A 480 -9.29 35.64 9.53
N SER A 481 -8.30 34.99 10.17
CA SER A 481 -7.82 35.40 11.49
C SER A 481 -6.33 35.12 11.70
N ARG A 482 -5.73 35.74 12.73
CA ARG A 482 -4.34 35.48 13.15
C ARG A 482 -4.15 34.05 13.64
N LEU A 483 -5.21 33.41 14.17
CA LEU A 483 -5.19 32.04 14.67
C LEU A 483 -5.12 30.99 13.56
N LEU A 484 -5.41 31.36 12.30
CA LEU A 484 -5.37 30.40 11.18
C LEU A 484 -3.98 29.77 11.01
N ARG A 485 -2.91 30.54 11.24
CA ARG A 485 -1.53 30.06 11.10
C ARG A 485 -1.17 28.94 12.09
N PRO A 486 -1.32 29.11 13.42
CA PRO A 486 -1.07 28.02 14.35
C PRO A 486 -2.02 26.83 14.11
N ILE A 487 -3.28 27.07 13.71
CA ILE A 487 -4.20 25.98 13.34
C ILE A 487 -3.62 25.17 12.17
N TYR A 488 -3.20 25.83 11.10
CA TYR A 488 -2.62 25.17 9.93
C TYR A 488 -1.36 24.36 10.29
N TYR A 489 -0.39 24.97 10.99
CA TYR A 489 0.89 24.33 11.30
C TYR A 489 0.76 23.11 12.23
N LEU A 490 -0.27 23.05 13.08
CA LEU A 490 -0.46 21.97 14.05
C LEU A 490 -1.40 20.85 13.56
N ASN A 491 -2.05 21.01 12.40
CA ASN A 491 -3.07 20.07 11.91
C ASN A 491 -2.88 19.63 10.45
N VAL A 492 -1.98 20.25 9.69
CA VAL A 492 -1.67 19.81 8.30
C VAL A 492 -1.04 18.42 8.28
N GLY A 493 -1.43 17.63 7.29
CA GLY A 493 -1.00 16.24 7.11
C GLY A 493 -2.17 15.31 6.79
N THR A 494 -1.87 14.16 6.18
CA THR A 494 -2.90 13.23 5.69
C THR A 494 -2.90 11.87 6.38
N ILE A 495 -1.89 11.59 7.20
CA ILE A 495 -1.81 10.36 8.01
C ILE A 495 -2.82 10.46 9.16
N PRO A 496 -3.80 9.55 9.27
CA PRO A 496 -4.73 9.51 10.38
C PRO A 496 -4.02 9.05 11.67
N ASP A 497 -4.55 9.45 12.82
CA ASP A 497 -4.10 8.90 14.10
C ASP A 497 -4.85 7.59 14.33
N GLU A 498 -4.13 6.48 14.21
CA GLU A 498 -4.59 5.14 14.59
C GLU A 498 -4.42 4.95 16.09
N VAL A 499 -5.45 4.37 16.72
CA VAL A 499 -5.46 4.12 18.17
C VAL A 499 -6.18 2.82 18.48
N ALA A 500 -5.70 2.15 19.53
CA ALA A 500 -6.38 1.01 20.09
C ALA A 500 -7.73 1.44 20.71
N ILE A 501 -8.77 0.65 20.46
CA ILE A 501 -10.13 0.87 20.94
C ILE A 501 -10.36 0.01 22.17
N ASN A 502 -11.01 0.57 23.19
CA ASN A 502 -11.34 -0.19 24.39
C ASN A 502 -12.52 -1.12 24.15
N VAL A 503 -12.43 -2.32 24.69
CA VAL A 503 -13.56 -3.27 24.77
C VAL A 503 -14.11 -3.21 26.18
N ILE A 504 -15.38 -2.84 26.30
CA ILE A 504 -16.04 -2.59 27.59
C ILE A 504 -17.38 -3.31 27.60
N THR A 505 -17.73 -3.96 28.70
CA THR A 505 -19.04 -4.60 28.85
C THR A 505 -20.16 -3.56 29.06
N LYS A 506 -21.43 -3.97 28.90
CA LYS A 506 -22.61 -3.12 29.20
C LYS A 506 -22.59 -2.49 30.60
N ASP A 507 -22.07 -3.19 31.60
CA ASP A 507 -21.91 -2.75 32.99
C ASP A 507 -20.68 -1.85 33.23
N GLY A 508 -19.89 -1.57 32.19
CA GLY A 508 -18.76 -0.64 32.25
C GLY A 508 -17.41 -1.27 32.58
N ARG A 509 -17.31 -2.59 32.67
CA ARG A 509 -16.06 -3.29 32.94
C ARG A 509 -15.16 -3.29 31.71
N PHE A 510 -13.91 -2.85 31.89
CA PHE A 510 -12.88 -2.92 30.84
C PHE A 510 -12.38 -4.36 30.67
N ILE A 511 -12.36 -4.84 29.42
CA ILE A 511 -11.92 -6.19 29.05
C ILE A 511 -10.54 -6.17 28.40
N GLY A 512 -10.29 -5.21 27.50
CA GLY A 512 -9.04 -5.14 26.75
C GLY A 512 -9.11 -4.10 25.63
N LYS A 513 -8.21 -4.22 24.65
CA LYS A 513 -8.21 -3.33 23.49
C LYS A 513 -8.10 -4.11 22.18
N VAL A 514 -8.68 -3.55 21.12
CA VAL A 514 -8.60 -4.04 19.74
C VAL A 514 -8.14 -2.93 18.81
N GLU A 515 -7.63 -3.29 17.63
CA GLU A 515 -7.20 -2.33 16.61
C GLU A 515 -8.39 -1.62 15.96
N GLU A 516 -8.13 -0.42 15.42
CA GLU A 516 -9.15 0.38 14.74
C GLU A 516 -9.78 -0.34 13.54
N GLU A 517 -8.95 -0.95 12.71
CA GLU A 517 -9.36 -1.69 11.51
C GLU A 517 -10.24 -2.91 11.82
N PHE A 518 -9.97 -3.59 12.94
CA PHE A 518 -10.82 -4.70 13.39
C PHE A 518 -12.23 -4.19 13.71
N ALA A 519 -12.34 -3.07 14.43
CA ALA A 519 -13.64 -2.52 14.76
C ALA A 519 -14.36 -1.83 13.59
N GLU A 520 -13.65 -1.39 12.54
CA GLU A 520 -14.28 -0.90 11.29
C GLU A 520 -15.17 -1.97 10.64
N ARG A 521 -14.89 -3.26 10.90
CA ARG A 521 -15.60 -4.40 10.30
C ARG A 521 -16.76 -4.93 11.15
N LEU A 522 -16.87 -4.51 12.41
CA LEU A 522 -17.91 -5.01 13.32
C LEU A 522 -19.31 -4.56 12.91
N ILE A 523 -20.25 -5.50 12.94
CA ILE A 523 -21.68 -5.30 12.77
C ILE A 523 -22.38 -5.74 14.07
N GLU A 524 -23.44 -5.03 14.45
CA GLU A 524 -24.25 -5.37 15.64
C GLU A 524 -24.64 -6.86 15.64
N GLY A 525 -24.38 -7.53 16.77
CA GLY A 525 -24.59 -8.97 16.92
C GLY A 525 -23.35 -9.83 16.66
N ASP A 526 -22.27 -9.26 16.11
CA ASP A 526 -21.03 -10.00 15.89
C ASP A 526 -20.45 -10.52 17.21
N VAL A 527 -19.91 -11.74 17.22
CA VAL A 527 -19.23 -12.32 18.38
C VAL A 527 -17.74 -12.43 18.09
N PHE A 528 -16.86 -12.05 19.02
CA PHE A 528 -15.40 -12.15 18.85
C PHE A 528 -14.70 -12.61 20.13
N VAL A 529 -13.49 -13.15 19.99
CA VAL A 529 -12.66 -13.57 21.12
C VAL A 529 -11.74 -12.44 21.56
N LEU A 530 -11.68 -12.19 22.86
CA LEU A 530 -10.67 -11.34 23.47
C LEU A 530 -10.23 -11.94 24.81
N ALA A 531 -8.91 -12.03 25.03
CA ALA A 531 -8.33 -12.63 26.24
C ALA A 531 -8.89 -14.03 26.57
N GLY A 532 -9.14 -14.85 25.54
CA GLY A 532 -9.64 -16.23 25.68
C GLY A 532 -11.12 -16.35 26.03
N ARG A 533 -11.91 -15.26 25.96
CA ARG A 533 -13.36 -15.24 26.20
C ARG A 533 -14.10 -14.65 25.02
N THR A 534 -15.37 -15.02 24.88
CA THR A 534 -16.25 -14.64 23.76
C THR A 534 -17.19 -13.50 24.13
N PHE A 535 -17.24 -12.50 23.26
CA PHE A 535 -17.98 -11.26 23.48
C PHE A 535 -18.83 -10.93 22.26
N ARG A 536 -20.12 -10.63 22.46
CA ARG A 536 -21.02 -10.13 21.42
C ARG A 536 -20.95 -8.62 21.38
N TYR A 537 -20.59 -8.07 20.23
CA TYR A 537 -20.65 -6.66 19.90
C TYR A 537 -22.10 -6.19 19.81
N LEU A 538 -22.36 -5.08 20.48
CA LEU A 538 -23.68 -4.47 20.53
C LEU A 538 -23.67 -3.15 19.76
N TYR A 539 -22.80 -2.23 20.15
CA TYR A 539 -22.66 -0.93 19.51
C TYR A 539 -21.32 -0.28 19.91
N SER A 540 -20.95 0.78 19.20
CA SER A 540 -19.81 1.62 19.57
C SER A 540 -20.27 2.92 20.23
N ARG A 541 -19.49 3.38 21.21
CA ARG A 541 -19.66 4.71 21.83
C ARG A 541 -18.30 5.38 22.01
N GLY A 542 -17.97 6.31 21.12
CA GLY A 542 -16.66 6.95 21.10
C GLY A 542 -15.54 5.94 20.78
N MET A 543 -14.55 5.81 21.67
CA MET A 543 -13.44 4.85 21.53
C MET A 543 -13.67 3.55 22.31
N ASN A 544 -14.93 3.23 22.58
CA ASN A 544 -15.31 2.00 23.26
C ASN A 544 -16.24 1.20 22.35
N ILE A 545 -15.94 -0.09 22.16
CA ILE A 545 -16.93 -1.05 21.70
C ILE A 545 -17.61 -1.64 22.94
N ILE A 546 -18.94 -1.57 22.95
CA ILE A 546 -19.76 -2.09 24.02
C ILE A 546 -20.14 -3.51 23.69
N VAL A 547 -19.84 -4.43 24.61
CA VAL A 547 -20.04 -5.85 24.42
C VAL A 547 -20.83 -6.49 25.56
N GLU A 548 -21.31 -7.69 25.32
CA GLU A 548 -21.78 -8.60 26.35
C GLU A 548 -21.00 -9.92 26.27
N GLU A 549 -20.60 -10.46 27.42
CA GLU A 549 -19.94 -11.76 27.46
C GLU A 549 -20.97 -12.84 27.12
N VAL A 550 -20.66 -13.68 26.11
CA VAL A 550 -21.54 -14.73 25.64
C VAL A 550 -20.81 -16.05 25.78
N ARG A 551 -21.17 -16.84 26.79
CA ARG A 551 -20.54 -18.14 27.02
C ARG A 551 -20.91 -19.11 25.90
N ASP A 552 -19.91 -19.84 25.42
CA ASP A 552 -20.04 -20.91 24.42
C ASP A 552 -20.63 -20.46 23.06
N ALA A 553 -20.81 -19.16 22.85
CA ALA A 553 -21.23 -18.62 21.57
C ALA A 553 -20.05 -18.61 20.60
N LYS A 554 -20.25 -19.21 19.43
CA LYS A 554 -19.25 -19.21 18.37
C LYS A 554 -19.02 -17.78 17.87
N PRO A 555 -17.77 -17.30 17.83
CA PRO A 555 -17.45 -16.03 17.21
C PRO A 555 -17.87 -15.96 15.74
N THR A 556 -18.19 -14.76 15.28
CA THR A 556 -18.60 -14.45 13.91
C THR A 556 -17.54 -13.69 13.12
N ILE A 557 -16.56 -13.07 13.80
CA ILE A 557 -15.50 -12.25 13.19
C ILE A 557 -14.09 -12.58 13.76
N PRO A 558 -13.08 -12.80 12.90
CA PRO A 558 -11.73 -13.22 13.31
C PRO A 558 -10.88 -12.07 13.87
N SER A 559 -10.13 -12.34 14.94
CA SER A 559 -9.32 -11.32 15.65
C SER A 559 -8.02 -10.89 14.94
N TRP A 560 -7.56 -11.60 13.90
CA TRP A 560 -6.22 -11.41 13.28
C TRP A 560 -6.25 -10.94 11.82
N PHE A 561 -7.45 -10.67 11.27
CA PHE A 561 -7.63 -10.45 9.83
C PHE A 561 -7.45 -8.99 9.37
N SER A 562 -7.17 -8.05 10.29
CA SER A 562 -6.98 -6.62 9.98
C SER A 562 -5.70 -6.34 9.20
N GLU A 563 -4.58 -7.00 9.52
CA GLU A 563 -3.24 -6.61 9.03
C GLU A 563 -2.83 -7.19 7.66
N GLN A 564 -3.66 -8.00 6.98
CA GLN A 564 -3.23 -8.67 5.74
C GLN A 564 -3.29 -7.73 4.52
N LEU A 565 -2.23 -7.78 3.71
CA LEU A 565 -2.17 -7.07 2.43
C LEU A 565 -3.22 -7.64 1.45
N PRO A 566 -3.96 -6.79 0.71
CA PRO A 566 -4.89 -7.27 -0.31
C PRO A 566 -4.15 -7.63 -1.60
N LEU A 567 -4.64 -8.69 -2.28
CA LEU A 567 -4.21 -9.07 -3.62
C LEU A 567 -4.49 -7.94 -4.63
N SER A 568 -3.51 -7.61 -5.47
CA SER A 568 -3.70 -6.63 -6.54
C SER A 568 -4.66 -7.16 -7.62
N TYR A 569 -5.52 -6.29 -8.14
CA TYR A 569 -6.51 -6.64 -9.18
C TYR A 569 -5.84 -7.26 -10.41
N ASP A 570 -4.73 -6.66 -10.87
CA ASP A 570 -3.99 -7.14 -12.06
C ASP A 570 -3.38 -8.54 -11.84
N LEU A 571 -2.85 -8.83 -10.66
CA LEU A 571 -2.36 -10.17 -10.31
C LEU A 571 -3.52 -11.16 -10.24
N ALA A 572 -4.65 -10.76 -9.65
CA ALA A 572 -5.85 -11.60 -9.60
C ALA A 572 -6.33 -12.01 -11.00
N LEU A 573 -6.38 -11.07 -11.96
CA LEU A 573 -6.70 -11.36 -13.36
C LEU A 573 -5.69 -12.31 -14.03
N ARG A 574 -4.40 -12.22 -13.71
CA ARG A 574 -3.37 -13.15 -14.22
C ARG A 574 -3.56 -14.56 -13.67
N ILE A 575 -3.94 -14.69 -12.40
CA ILE A 575 -4.24 -15.98 -11.80
C ILE A 575 -5.50 -16.58 -12.44
N GLN A 576 -6.53 -15.77 -12.72
CA GLN A 576 -7.72 -16.25 -13.45
C GLN A 576 -7.37 -16.85 -14.82
N LYS A 577 -6.50 -16.18 -15.59
CA LYS A 577 -5.99 -16.69 -16.87
C LYS A 577 -5.16 -17.97 -16.70
N PHE A 578 -4.34 -18.03 -15.65
CA PHE A 578 -3.61 -19.25 -15.30
C PHE A 578 -4.58 -20.40 -14.99
N ARG A 579 -5.65 -20.15 -14.23
CA ARG A 579 -6.69 -21.16 -13.97
C ARG A 579 -7.35 -21.65 -15.25
N GLY A 580 -7.65 -20.74 -16.19
CA GLY A 580 -8.17 -21.11 -17.52
C GLY A 580 -7.19 -21.89 -18.38
N PHE A 581 -5.89 -21.65 -18.25
CA PHE A 581 -4.86 -22.47 -18.90
C PHE A 581 -4.79 -23.88 -18.28
N MET A 582 -4.80 -23.98 -16.95
CA MET A 582 -4.76 -25.27 -16.23
C MET A 582 -5.97 -26.13 -16.60
N GLU A 583 -7.19 -25.56 -16.54
CA GLU A 583 -8.43 -26.27 -16.88
C GLU A 583 -8.39 -26.91 -18.28
N LYS A 584 -7.90 -26.17 -19.29
CA LYS A 584 -7.85 -26.64 -20.68
C LYS A 584 -6.87 -27.78 -20.92
N ASN A 585 -5.85 -27.93 -20.08
CA ASN A 585 -4.76 -28.89 -20.30
C ASN A 585 -4.72 -29.97 -19.22
N LEU A 586 -5.70 -30.01 -18.30
CA LEU A 586 -5.66 -30.83 -17.10
C LEU A 586 -5.63 -32.35 -17.38
N ASP A 587 -6.08 -32.76 -18.56
CA ASP A 587 -6.08 -34.18 -18.96
C ASP A 587 -4.70 -34.68 -19.41
N ASN A 588 -3.71 -33.78 -19.59
CA ASN A 588 -2.33 -34.14 -19.92
C ASN A 588 -1.37 -33.73 -18.79
N SER A 589 -1.24 -34.59 -17.79
CA SER A 589 -0.44 -34.35 -16.59
C SER A 589 1.05 -34.13 -16.88
N GLU A 590 1.63 -34.92 -17.79
CA GLU A 590 3.05 -34.85 -18.14
C GLU A 590 3.38 -33.48 -18.77
N PHE A 591 2.62 -33.07 -19.78
CA PHE A 591 2.77 -31.74 -20.40
C PHE A 591 2.64 -30.61 -19.38
N LEU A 592 1.62 -30.66 -18.50
CA LEU A 592 1.39 -29.60 -17.53
C LEU A 592 2.52 -29.51 -16.50
N ILE A 593 2.99 -30.64 -15.98
CA ILE A 593 4.09 -30.65 -15.00
C ILE A 593 5.37 -30.09 -15.64
N GLU A 594 5.72 -30.53 -16.85
CA GLU A 594 6.88 -30.00 -17.58
C GLU A 594 6.75 -28.50 -17.88
N TYR A 595 5.55 -28.07 -18.30
CA TYR A 595 5.25 -26.66 -18.56
C TYR A 595 5.41 -25.81 -17.30
N LEU A 596 4.89 -26.27 -16.15
CA LEU A 596 5.02 -25.60 -14.86
C LEU A 596 6.49 -25.50 -14.42
N GLN A 597 7.27 -26.57 -14.56
CA GLN A 597 8.70 -26.54 -14.24
C GLN A 597 9.47 -25.55 -15.13
N ARG A 598 9.18 -25.52 -16.43
CA ARG A 598 9.90 -24.66 -17.38
C ARG A 598 9.48 -23.20 -17.30
N GLU A 599 8.19 -22.91 -17.42
CA GLU A 599 7.66 -21.54 -17.54
C GLU A 599 7.56 -20.80 -16.21
N PHE A 600 7.39 -21.52 -15.10
CA PHE A 600 7.29 -20.95 -13.75
C PHE A 600 8.55 -21.22 -12.91
N LYS A 601 9.54 -21.95 -13.45
CA LYS A 601 10.79 -22.31 -12.77
C LYS A 601 10.56 -23.05 -11.45
N LEU A 602 9.52 -23.87 -11.41
CA LEU A 602 9.17 -24.67 -10.24
C LEU A 602 9.97 -25.96 -10.20
N ASP A 603 10.23 -26.46 -9.00
CA ASP A 603 10.68 -27.84 -8.84
C ASP A 603 9.52 -28.82 -9.16
N TYR A 604 9.87 -30.08 -9.43
CA TYR A 604 8.90 -31.12 -9.80
C TYR A 604 7.78 -31.27 -8.75
N ARG A 605 8.12 -31.21 -7.46
CA ARG A 605 7.15 -31.42 -6.37
C ARG A 605 6.15 -30.27 -6.32
N SER A 606 6.62 -29.04 -6.43
CA SER A 606 5.75 -27.86 -6.52
C SER A 606 4.83 -27.90 -7.74
N ALA A 607 5.34 -28.35 -8.90
CA ALA A 607 4.53 -28.50 -10.12
C ALA A 607 3.43 -29.58 -9.96
N VAL A 608 3.77 -30.73 -9.38
CA VAL A 608 2.81 -31.80 -9.07
C VAL A 608 1.75 -31.33 -8.07
N ALA A 609 2.15 -30.59 -7.03
CA ALA A 609 1.21 -30.07 -6.03
C ALA A 609 0.18 -29.11 -6.65
N ILE A 610 0.62 -28.24 -7.57
CA ILE A 610 -0.31 -27.38 -8.33
C ILE A 610 -1.22 -28.23 -9.21
N TYR A 611 -0.68 -29.17 -9.98
CA TYR A 611 -1.50 -30.04 -10.83
C TYR A 611 -2.59 -30.77 -10.03
N ASN A 612 -2.20 -31.42 -8.93
CA ASN A 612 -3.13 -32.17 -8.07
C ASN A 612 -4.22 -31.27 -7.49
N TYR A 613 -3.87 -30.06 -7.03
CA TYR A 613 -4.85 -29.14 -6.49
C TYR A 613 -5.94 -28.74 -7.50
N PHE A 614 -5.55 -28.52 -8.76
CA PHE A 614 -6.50 -28.26 -9.84
C PHE A 614 -7.29 -29.49 -10.24
N TYR A 615 -6.64 -30.66 -10.28
CA TYR A 615 -7.28 -31.94 -10.59
C TYR A 615 -8.38 -32.25 -9.56
N GLU A 616 -8.07 -32.16 -8.27
CA GLU A 616 -9.05 -32.33 -7.19
C GLU A 616 -10.24 -31.37 -7.30
N GLN A 617 -9.99 -30.11 -7.66
CA GLN A 617 -11.07 -29.16 -7.88
C GLN A 617 -11.96 -29.56 -9.05
N LYS A 618 -11.39 -30.00 -10.20
CA LYS A 618 -12.14 -30.46 -11.37
C LYS A 618 -12.97 -31.71 -11.09
N GLU A 619 -12.42 -32.64 -10.29
CA GLU A 619 -13.13 -33.87 -9.95
C GLU A 619 -14.26 -33.61 -8.94
N PHE A 620 -14.12 -32.61 -8.06
CA PHE A 620 -15.12 -32.28 -7.06
C PHE A 620 -16.20 -31.30 -7.59
N SER A 621 -15.83 -30.37 -8.45
CA SER A 621 -16.63 -29.23 -8.91
C SER A 621 -16.02 -28.63 -10.19
N GLU A 622 -16.35 -27.39 -10.52
CA GLU A 622 -15.79 -26.65 -11.65
C GLU A 622 -14.55 -25.84 -11.24
N ILE A 623 -13.68 -25.49 -12.19
CA ILE A 623 -12.56 -24.58 -11.94
C ILE A 623 -12.99 -23.16 -12.32
N PRO A 624 -13.02 -22.17 -11.42
CA PRO A 624 -13.26 -20.76 -11.79
C PRO A 624 -12.09 -20.20 -12.61
N THR A 625 -12.38 -19.52 -13.72
CA THR A 625 -11.38 -19.02 -14.70
C THR A 625 -11.65 -17.57 -15.11
N ASP A 626 -10.85 -17.02 -16.02
CA ASP A 626 -11.09 -15.70 -16.64
C ASP A 626 -12.34 -15.64 -17.52
N ARG A 627 -12.99 -16.78 -17.78
CA ARG A 627 -14.23 -16.89 -18.57
C ARG A 627 -15.38 -17.56 -17.82
N LYS A 628 -15.15 -18.00 -16.58
CA LYS A 628 -16.13 -18.73 -15.79
C LYS A 628 -16.10 -18.27 -14.34
N LEU A 629 -17.19 -17.65 -13.90
CA LEU A 629 -17.48 -17.37 -12.50
C LEU A 629 -18.22 -18.58 -11.92
N LEU A 630 -17.61 -19.20 -10.91
CA LEU A 630 -18.22 -20.30 -10.17
C LEU A 630 -18.88 -19.80 -8.88
N ILE A 631 -20.11 -20.27 -8.66
CA ILE A 631 -20.87 -20.09 -7.43
C ILE A 631 -21.20 -21.47 -6.88
N GLU A 632 -20.59 -21.83 -5.76
CA GLU A 632 -20.83 -23.11 -5.11
C GLU A 632 -21.83 -22.95 -3.96
N VAL A 633 -22.83 -23.82 -3.92
CA VAL A 633 -23.91 -23.78 -2.93
C VAL A 633 -23.95 -25.09 -2.16
N PHE A 634 -23.89 -25.02 -0.84
CA PHE A 634 -24.09 -26.18 0.04
C PHE A 634 -24.70 -25.76 1.37
N ASN A 635 -25.31 -26.71 2.09
CA ASN A 635 -25.82 -26.50 3.43
C ASN A 635 -24.91 -27.17 4.45
N ASP A 636 -24.41 -26.40 5.42
CA ASP A 636 -23.48 -26.89 6.44
C ASP A 636 -24.16 -27.21 7.79
N GLY A 637 -25.48 -27.31 7.79
CA GLY A 637 -26.32 -27.51 8.97
C GLY A 637 -26.66 -26.23 9.74
N ARG A 638 -25.96 -25.11 9.51
CA ARG A 638 -26.27 -23.79 10.09
C ARG A 638 -26.96 -22.85 9.10
N GLY A 639 -26.96 -23.20 7.82
CA GLY A 639 -27.57 -22.44 6.74
C GLY A 639 -26.97 -22.81 5.40
N PHE A 640 -27.43 -22.16 4.35
CA PHE A 640 -26.90 -22.27 3.01
C PHE A 640 -25.72 -21.31 2.82
N CYS A 641 -24.58 -21.90 2.48
CA CYS A 641 -23.36 -21.20 2.10
C CYS A 641 -23.37 -21.02 0.57
N HIS A 642 -23.31 -19.78 0.11
CA HIS A 642 -23.16 -19.43 -1.30
C HIS A 642 -21.77 -18.83 -1.47
N ILE A 643 -20.85 -19.59 -2.06
CA ILE A 643 -19.45 -19.21 -2.23
C ILE A 643 -19.24 -18.70 -3.64
N PHE A 644 -18.93 -17.41 -3.74
CA PHE A 644 -18.65 -16.71 -4.98
C PHE A 644 -17.14 -16.71 -5.20
N HIS A 645 -16.66 -17.46 -6.21
CA HIS A 645 -15.24 -17.52 -6.58
C HIS A 645 -14.83 -16.33 -7.45
N THR A 646 -14.91 -15.13 -6.88
CA THR A 646 -14.56 -13.86 -7.53
C THR A 646 -13.10 -13.51 -7.25
N LEU A 647 -12.20 -13.97 -8.12
CA LEU A 647 -10.76 -13.75 -8.00
C LEU A 647 -10.35 -12.34 -8.49
N VAL A 648 -10.85 -11.31 -7.81
CA VAL A 648 -10.61 -9.89 -8.13
C VAL A 648 -9.86 -9.15 -7.02
N GLY A 649 -9.40 -9.88 -6.01
CA GLY A 649 -8.75 -9.32 -4.83
C GLY A 649 -9.74 -8.80 -3.80
N ARG A 650 -9.29 -8.78 -2.54
CA ARG A 650 -10.16 -8.56 -1.37
C ARG A 650 -10.86 -7.19 -1.37
N ARG A 651 -10.22 -6.14 -1.87
CA ARG A 651 -10.79 -4.78 -1.90
C ARG A 651 -11.99 -4.68 -2.84
N ALA A 652 -11.95 -5.35 -3.99
CA ALA A 652 -13.07 -5.43 -4.93
C ALA A 652 -14.15 -6.38 -4.38
N ASN A 653 -13.76 -7.53 -3.84
CA ASN A 653 -14.69 -8.47 -3.21
C ASN A 653 -15.46 -7.86 -2.02
N ASP A 654 -14.85 -6.96 -1.24
CA ASP A 654 -15.52 -6.25 -0.15
C ASP A 654 -16.68 -5.39 -0.68
N ALA A 655 -16.46 -4.66 -1.78
CA ALA A 655 -17.50 -3.89 -2.43
C ALA A 655 -18.63 -4.78 -2.96
N ILE A 656 -18.28 -5.84 -3.70
CA ILE A 656 -19.26 -6.76 -4.31
C ILE A 656 -20.11 -7.43 -3.22
N SER A 657 -19.44 -8.05 -2.24
CA SER A 657 -20.11 -8.81 -1.17
C SER A 657 -21.06 -7.95 -0.33
N ARG A 658 -20.70 -6.68 -0.05
CA ARG A 658 -21.58 -5.74 0.67
C ARG A 658 -22.82 -5.36 -0.12
N VAL A 659 -22.66 -5.06 -1.42
CA VAL A 659 -23.81 -4.77 -2.29
C VAL A 659 -24.72 -5.98 -2.38
N PHE A 660 -24.16 -7.18 -2.53
CA PHE A 660 -24.94 -8.41 -2.64
C PHE A 660 -25.68 -8.69 -1.33
N ALA A 661 -25.00 -8.63 -0.20
CA ALA A 661 -25.62 -8.78 1.12
C ALA A 661 -26.72 -7.74 1.37
N TYR A 662 -26.50 -6.47 0.96
CA TYR A 662 -27.50 -5.41 1.08
C TYR A 662 -28.74 -5.70 0.22
N ARG A 663 -28.56 -6.13 -1.04
CA ARG A 663 -29.65 -6.49 -1.95
C ARG A 663 -30.45 -7.68 -1.42
N VAL A 664 -29.77 -8.74 -0.98
CA VAL A 664 -30.42 -9.91 -0.37
C VAL A 664 -31.18 -9.51 0.90
N ALA A 665 -30.56 -8.75 1.81
CA ALA A 665 -31.21 -8.31 3.04
C ALA A 665 -32.45 -7.45 2.76
N ARG A 666 -32.41 -6.58 1.74
CA ARG A 666 -33.54 -5.73 1.33
C ARG A 666 -34.71 -6.54 0.78
N VAL A 667 -34.44 -7.56 -0.04
CA VAL A 667 -35.47 -8.39 -0.68
C VAL A 667 -36.04 -9.44 0.26
N LYS A 668 -35.18 -10.08 1.07
CA LYS A 668 -35.53 -11.24 1.88
C LYS A 668 -35.76 -10.93 3.36
N GLY A 669 -35.43 -9.72 3.83
CA GLY A 669 -35.60 -9.32 5.22
C GLY A 669 -34.78 -10.15 6.20
N CYS A 670 -33.59 -10.63 5.79
CA CYS A 670 -32.73 -11.49 6.61
C CYS A 670 -31.33 -10.90 6.80
N ASN A 671 -30.66 -11.33 7.87
CA ASN A 671 -29.26 -11.02 8.10
C ASN A 671 -28.37 -11.93 7.24
N VAL A 672 -27.43 -11.33 6.52
CA VAL A 672 -26.48 -12.04 5.67
C VAL A 672 -25.11 -12.01 6.34
N LYS A 673 -24.55 -13.18 6.68
CA LYS A 673 -23.17 -13.25 7.17
C LYS A 673 -22.23 -13.32 5.96
N ILE A 674 -21.23 -12.44 5.94
CA ILE A 674 -20.22 -12.36 4.88
C ILE A 674 -18.92 -12.97 5.41
N SER A 675 -18.24 -13.76 4.59
CA SER A 675 -16.84 -14.15 4.79
C SER A 675 -16.06 -13.78 3.54
N LEU A 676 -14.89 -13.18 3.69
CA LEU A 676 -14.22 -12.45 2.61
C LEU A 676 -12.74 -12.83 2.53
N THR A 677 -12.27 -13.16 1.33
CA THR A 677 -10.85 -13.39 1.04
C THR A 677 -10.44 -12.71 -0.27
N ASP A 678 -9.18 -12.89 -0.68
CA ASP A 678 -8.70 -12.43 -1.98
C ASP A 678 -9.29 -13.24 -3.16
N ASN A 679 -9.66 -14.50 -2.91
CA ASN A 679 -10.10 -15.45 -3.94
C ASN A 679 -11.63 -15.44 -4.14
N GLY A 680 -12.37 -14.81 -3.23
CA GLY A 680 -13.82 -14.75 -3.30
C GLY A 680 -14.45 -14.38 -1.96
N PHE A 681 -15.76 -14.57 -1.88
CA PHE A 681 -16.52 -14.36 -0.66
C PHE A 681 -17.65 -15.38 -0.51
N MET A 682 -18.11 -15.59 0.72
CA MET A 682 -19.24 -16.45 1.05
C MET A 682 -20.36 -15.59 1.64
N LEU A 683 -21.58 -15.81 1.15
CA LEU A 683 -22.82 -15.35 1.78
C LEU A 683 -23.50 -16.53 2.46
N ARG A 684 -23.72 -16.43 3.77
CA ARG A 684 -24.47 -17.42 4.53
C ARG A 684 -25.87 -16.93 4.85
N LEU A 685 -26.85 -17.75 4.50
CA LEU A 685 -28.27 -17.44 4.56
C LEU A 685 -29.04 -18.62 5.19
N PRO A 686 -30.19 -18.38 5.85
CA PRO A 686 -31.01 -19.47 6.39
C PRO A 686 -31.73 -20.29 5.30
N PHE A 687 -31.78 -19.79 4.06
CA PHE A 687 -32.39 -20.45 2.91
C PHE A 687 -31.45 -20.36 1.70
N LYS A 688 -31.71 -21.22 0.72
CA LYS A 688 -31.01 -21.24 -0.56
C LYS A 688 -31.56 -20.13 -1.48
N LEU A 689 -30.68 -19.42 -2.18
CA LEU A 689 -31.08 -18.49 -3.24
C LEU A 689 -31.37 -19.25 -4.54
N GLY A 690 -32.39 -18.83 -5.28
CA GLY A 690 -32.63 -19.29 -6.65
C GLY A 690 -31.58 -18.75 -7.63
N GLU A 691 -31.41 -19.40 -8.78
CA GLU A 691 -30.46 -18.95 -9.82
C GLU A 691 -30.80 -17.56 -10.37
N ASP A 692 -32.08 -17.26 -10.57
CA ASP A 692 -32.53 -15.92 -10.97
C ASP A 692 -32.15 -14.87 -9.91
N GLU A 693 -32.35 -15.20 -8.63
CA GLU A 693 -32.01 -14.31 -7.52
C GLU A 693 -30.51 -14.05 -7.43
N ILE A 694 -29.69 -15.08 -7.71
CA ILE A 694 -28.24 -14.95 -7.79
C ILE A 694 -27.84 -14.07 -8.98
N THR A 695 -28.49 -14.26 -10.13
CA THR A 695 -28.24 -13.49 -11.35
C THR A 695 -28.54 -12.00 -11.15
N ASP A 696 -29.64 -11.68 -10.48
CA ASP A 696 -30.03 -10.31 -10.13
C ASP A 696 -28.99 -9.59 -9.27
N LEU A 697 -28.19 -10.33 -8.47
CA LEU A 697 -27.14 -9.71 -7.66
C LEU A 697 -26.06 -9.05 -8.54
N PHE A 698 -25.82 -9.55 -9.74
CA PHE A 698 -24.79 -9.04 -10.66
C PHE A 698 -25.19 -7.76 -11.41
N GLU A 699 -26.42 -7.27 -11.23
CA GLU A 699 -26.86 -6.04 -11.91
C GLU A 699 -25.98 -4.83 -11.53
N LEU A 700 -25.35 -4.21 -12.52
CA LEU A 700 -24.54 -3.01 -12.32
C LEU A 700 -25.37 -1.76 -12.03
N LYS A 701 -26.66 -1.77 -12.37
CA LYS A 701 -27.56 -0.63 -12.13
C LYS A 701 -27.55 -0.29 -10.64
N ASN A 702 -27.35 0.98 -10.32
CA ASN A 702 -27.32 1.51 -8.96
C ASN A 702 -26.23 0.91 -8.04
N PHE A 703 -25.21 0.19 -8.55
CA PHE A 703 -24.20 -0.47 -7.70
C PHE A 703 -23.54 0.48 -6.69
N ARG A 704 -23.10 1.68 -7.15
CA ARG A 704 -22.50 2.69 -6.27
C ARG A 704 -23.48 3.21 -5.20
N GLU A 705 -24.75 3.34 -5.55
CA GLU A 705 -25.80 3.85 -4.65
C GLU A 705 -26.18 2.79 -3.59
N ASP A 706 -26.32 1.53 -4.00
CA ASP A 706 -26.53 0.41 -3.11
C ASP A 706 -25.34 0.24 -2.16
N LEU A 707 -24.11 0.41 -2.66
CA LEU A 707 -22.90 0.37 -1.82
C LEU A 707 -22.90 1.49 -0.78
N ILE A 708 -23.17 2.74 -1.18
CA ILE A 708 -23.30 3.88 -0.25
C ILE A 708 -24.38 3.60 0.80
N SER A 709 -25.52 3.04 0.38
CA SER A 709 -26.62 2.68 1.27
C SER A 709 -26.23 1.59 2.27
N SER A 710 -25.43 0.60 1.84
CA SER A 710 -24.92 -0.46 2.72
C SER A 710 -23.99 0.07 3.82
N LEU A 711 -23.37 1.23 3.63
CA LEU A 711 -22.41 1.82 4.57
C LEU A 711 -23.06 2.65 5.68
N GLU A 712 -24.34 3.02 5.56
CA GLU A 712 -24.95 4.08 6.38
C GLU A 712 -24.88 3.85 7.89
N LYS A 713 -24.94 2.60 8.32
CA LYS A 713 -24.94 2.19 9.74
C LYS A 713 -23.63 1.51 10.16
N THR A 714 -22.60 1.55 9.32
CA THR A 714 -21.35 0.83 9.56
C THR A 714 -20.35 1.65 10.38
N GLU A 715 -19.51 0.95 11.14
CA GLU A 715 -18.37 1.56 11.84
C GLU A 715 -17.34 2.13 10.86
N LEU A 716 -17.17 1.49 9.70
CA LEU A 716 -16.32 1.97 8.62
C LEU A 716 -16.66 3.42 8.23
N LEU A 717 -17.94 3.74 7.99
CA LEU A 717 -18.36 5.10 7.65
C LEU A 717 -18.02 6.11 8.76
N ARG A 718 -18.33 5.78 10.02
CA ARG A 718 -18.13 6.67 11.17
C ARG A 718 -16.67 6.98 11.42
N ARG A 719 -15.80 5.99 11.28
CA ARG A 719 -14.34 6.13 11.51
C ARG A 719 -13.65 6.85 10.37
N ARG A 720 -13.99 6.49 9.12
CA ARG A 720 -13.47 7.19 7.94
C ARG A 720 -13.92 8.64 7.91
N PHE A 721 -15.17 8.93 8.30
CA PHE A 721 -15.63 10.31 8.45
C PHE A 721 -14.79 11.08 9.47
N ARG A 722 -14.41 10.49 10.61
CA ARG A 722 -13.49 11.14 11.57
C ARG A 722 -12.17 11.52 10.89
N HIS A 723 -11.56 10.60 10.14
CA HIS A 723 -10.28 10.87 9.46
C HIS A 723 -10.39 12.03 8.47
N VAL A 724 -11.44 12.02 7.63
CA VAL A 724 -11.71 13.07 6.64
C VAL A 724 -12.06 14.40 7.29
N ALA A 725 -12.88 14.40 8.34
CA ALA A 725 -13.24 15.60 9.11
C ALA A 725 -12.00 16.24 9.76
N VAL A 726 -11.08 15.42 10.26
CA VAL A 726 -9.83 15.92 10.82
C VAL A 726 -8.93 16.51 9.73
N ARG A 727 -8.73 15.78 8.62
CA ARG A 727 -7.92 16.27 7.48
C ARG A 727 -8.47 17.55 6.85
N SER A 728 -9.78 17.76 6.90
CA SER A 728 -10.45 18.93 6.32
C SER A 728 -10.59 20.13 7.26
N PHE A 729 -9.92 20.12 8.42
CA PHE A 729 -10.03 21.15 9.47
C PHE A 729 -11.43 21.33 10.09
N MET A 730 -12.33 20.37 9.86
CA MET A 730 -13.63 20.33 10.54
C MET A 730 -13.41 20.05 12.02
N ILE A 731 -12.54 19.08 12.31
CA ILE A 731 -12.10 18.74 13.66
C ILE A 731 -10.61 19.06 13.78
N LEU A 732 -10.25 19.89 14.75
CA LEU A 732 -8.86 20.20 15.02
C LEU A 732 -8.28 19.17 16.01
N LYS A 733 -7.21 18.48 15.60
CA LYS A 733 -6.39 17.63 16.47
C LYS A 733 -5.73 18.48 17.56
N ASN A 734 -5.18 19.62 17.15
CA ASN A 734 -4.44 20.53 18.01
C ASN A 734 -5.05 21.93 17.98
N TYR A 735 -5.36 22.49 19.14
CA TYR A 735 -5.91 23.83 19.26
C TYR A 735 -5.31 24.56 20.46
N LEU A 736 -4.70 25.73 20.21
CA LEU A 736 -4.07 26.57 21.24
C LEU A 736 -3.10 25.79 22.15
N GLY A 737 -2.28 24.91 21.56
CA GLY A 737 -1.29 24.10 22.28
C GLY A 737 -1.86 22.91 23.05
N ARG A 738 -3.18 22.65 22.96
CA ARG A 738 -3.82 21.48 23.55
C ARG A 738 -4.16 20.46 22.46
N GLU A 739 -3.77 19.22 22.69
CA GLU A 739 -4.14 18.09 21.85
C GLU A 739 -5.52 17.56 22.25
N LYS A 740 -6.39 17.36 21.27
CA LYS A 740 -7.70 16.75 21.43
C LYS A 740 -7.53 15.24 21.29
N SER A 741 -7.79 14.52 22.38
CA SER A 741 -7.72 13.04 22.36
C SER A 741 -8.60 12.45 21.25
N VAL A 742 -8.19 11.31 20.70
CA VAL A 742 -8.93 10.65 19.61
C VAL A 742 -10.38 10.33 20.02
N TYR A 743 -10.61 10.00 21.29
CA TYR A 743 -11.97 9.89 21.83
C TYR A 743 -12.83 11.12 21.61
N ARG A 744 -12.32 12.31 21.97
CA ARG A 744 -13.04 13.56 21.76
C ARG A 744 -13.20 13.87 20.28
N GLN A 745 -12.25 13.47 19.44
CA GLN A 745 -12.37 13.61 17.99
C GLN A 745 -13.52 12.73 17.45
N GLN A 746 -13.60 11.46 17.85
CA GLN A 746 -14.67 10.55 17.42
C GLN A 746 -16.06 11.01 17.85
N VAL A 747 -16.23 11.42 19.12
CA VAL A 747 -17.53 11.93 19.61
C VAL A 747 -17.98 13.17 18.81
N SER A 748 -17.03 14.06 18.51
CA SER A 748 -17.29 15.24 17.68
C SER A 748 -17.69 14.85 16.26
N ALA A 749 -16.98 13.89 15.66
CA ALA A 749 -17.24 13.40 14.31
C ALA A 749 -18.63 12.77 14.21
N ASP A 750 -19.03 11.94 15.18
CA ASP A 750 -20.35 11.30 15.20
C ASP A 750 -21.49 12.33 15.24
N ASN A 751 -21.37 13.37 16.08
CA ASN A 751 -22.38 14.44 16.17
C ASN A 751 -22.49 15.21 14.84
N ILE A 752 -21.34 15.60 14.29
CA ILE A 752 -21.28 16.36 13.04
C ILE A 752 -21.82 15.52 11.87
N LEU A 753 -21.47 14.22 11.81
CA LEU A 753 -21.95 13.31 10.77
C LEU A 753 -23.48 13.23 10.78
N ARG A 754 -24.10 13.06 11.95
CA ARG A 754 -25.57 13.03 12.08
C ARG A 754 -26.22 14.33 11.59
N LEU A 755 -25.64 15.47 11.96
CA LEU A 755 -26.12 16.79 11.54
C LEU A 755 -26.03 16.97 10.02
N ILE A 756 -24.87 16.67 9.44
CA ILE A 756 -24.60 16.82 8.00
C ILE A 756 -25.47 15.87 7.18
N LYS A 757 -25.58 14.59 7.56
CA LYS A 757 -26.47 13.64 6.85
C LYS A 757 -27.91 14.14 6.81
N LYS A 758 -28.38 14.77 7.89
CA LYS A 758 -29.76 15.26 7.98
C LYS A 758 -30.01 16.56 7.20
N ARG A 759 -29.08 17.51 7.24
CA ARG A 759 -29.28 18.87 6.70
C ARG A 759 -28.57 19.15 5.37
N TYR A 760 -27.46 18.46 5.11
CA TYR A 760 -26.56 18.72 3.99
C TYR A 760 -26.08 17.40 3.35
N PRO A 761 -26.96 16.61 2.68
CA PRO A 761 -26.59 15.31 2.14
C PRO A 761 -25.49 15.37 1.06
N ASN A 762 -25.37 16.50 0.36
CA ASN A 762 -24.35 16.73 -0.68
C ASN A 762 -23.09 17.45 -0.17
N PHE A 763 -22.86 17.47 1.14
CA PHE A 763 -21.75 18.18 1.75
C PHE A 763 -20.38 17.65 1.27
N PRO A 764 -19.41 18.52 0.91
CA PRO A 764 -18.16 18.10 0.26
C PRO A 764 -17.35 17.09 1.09
N ILE A 765 -17.32 17.23 2.41
CA ILE A 765 -16.57 16.32 3.30
C ILE A 765 -17.27 14.95 3.44
N LEU A 766 -18.60 14.92 3.35
CA LEU A 766 -19.35 13.67 3.33
C LEU A 766 -19.15 12.94 1.99
N ARG A 767 -19.19 13.67 0.86
CA ARG A 767 -18.87 13.14 -0.46
C ARG A 767 -17.46 12.55 -0.51
N GLU A 768 -16.48 13.28 0.04
CA GLU A 768 -15.11 12.82 0.16
C GLU A 768 -14.97 11.55 1.03
N THR A 769 -15.76 11.45 2.10
CA THR A 769 -15.77 10.24 2.94
C THR A 769 -16.26 9.02 2.16
N TYR A 770 -17.34 9.15 1.41
CA TYR A 770 -17.81 8.05 0.56
C TYR A 770 -16.79 7.73 -0.54
N ARG A 771 -16.20 8.74 -1.18
CA ARG A 771 -15.16 8.57 -2.21
C ARG A 771 -13.96 7.79 -1.66
N GLU A 772 -13.44 8.15 -0.48
CA GLU A 772 -12.35 7.43 0.16
C GLU A 772 -12.71 5.97 0.50
N ILE A 773 -13.92 5.70 0.98
CA ILE A 773 -14.34 4.31 1.26
C ILE A 773 -14.46 3.51 -0.04
N VAL A 774 -15.12 4.07 -1.05
CA VAL A 774 -15.46 3.39 -2.31
C VAL A 774 -14.22 3.18 -3.19
N GLU A 775 -13.29 4.13 -3.22
CA GLU A 775 -12.16 4.13 -4.16
C GLU A 775 -10.81 3.84 -3.50
N ASP A 776 -10.55 4.35 -2.29
CA ASP A 776 -9.25 4.21 -1.62
C ASP A 776 -9.21 3.00 -0.66
N TYR A 777 -10.32 2.67 0.01
CA TYR A 777 -10.44 1.50 0.88
C TYR A 777 -10.90 0.27 0.10
N MET A 778 -11.99 0.39 -0.65
CA MET A 778 -12.48 -0.63 -1.58
C MET A 778 -11.89 -0.39 -2.98
N ASP A 779 -12.01 -1.36 -3.87
CA ASP A 779 -11.66 -1.21 -5.29
C ASP A 779 -12.95 -1.34 -6.12
N VAL A 780 -13.78 -0.30 -6.08
CA VAL A 780 -15.07 -0.29 -6.77
C VAL A 780 -14.91 -0.21 -8.29
N GLU A 781 -13.83 0.40 -8.78
CA GLU A 781 -13.53 0.40 -10.21
C GLU A 781 -13.18 -1.01 -10.69
N GLY A 782 -12.33 -1.75 -9.96
CA GLY A 782 -12.06 -3.16 -10.25
C GLY A 782 -13.32 -4.03 -10.13
N ALA A 783 -14.16 -3.79 -9.13
CA ALA A 783 -15.44 -4.48 -8.98
C ALA A 783 -16.38 -4.24 -10.17
N ILE A 784 -16.54 -2.99 -10.62
CA ILE A 784 -17.40 -2.64 -11.76
C ILE A 784 -16.82 -3.19 -13.06
N ASP A 785 -15.50 -3.08 -13.28
CA ASP A 785 -14.82 -3.66 -14.46
C ASP A 785 -15.08 -5.16 -14.56
N TYR A 786 -14.94 -5.90 -13.45
CA TYR A 786 -15.22 -7.32 -13.41
C TYR A 786 -16.70 -7.63 -13.65
N LEU A 787 -17.60 -7.02 -12.88
CA LEU A 787 -19.05 -7.26 -12.98
C LEU A 787 -19.60 -6.90 -14.37
N SER A 788 -19.01 -5.92 -15.07
CA SER A 788 -19.40 -5.55 -16.44
C SER A 788 -19.18 -6.65 -17.47
N LYS A 789 -18.30 -7.61 -17.18
CA LYS A 789 -17.97 -8.77 -18.02
C LYS A 789 -18.79 -10.00 -17.66
N VAL A 790 -19.35 -10.05 -16.44
CA VAL A 790 -20.19 -11.17 -15.98
C VAL A 790 -21.49 -11.24 -16.80
N GLY A 791 -21.84 -12.43 -17.27
CA GLY A 791 -22.98 -12.68 -18.16
C GLY A 791 -22.75 -12.28 -19.63
N ARG A 792 -21.56 -11.74 -19.97
CA ARG A 792 -21.19 -11.36 -21.34
C ARG A 792 -19.95 -12.12 -21.82
N GLU A 793 -18.83 -11.91 -21.13
CA GLU A 793 -17.54 -12.55 -21.41
C GLU A 793 -17.23 -13.65 -20.38
N VAL A 794 -17.77 -13.51 -19.16
CA VAL A 794 -17.62 -14.44 -18.05
C VAL A 794 -18.95 -15.14 -17.80
N GLU A 795 -19.01 -16.43 -18.08
CA GLU A 795 -20.18 -17.28 -17.83
C GLU A 795 -20.37 -17.49 -16.32
N VAL A 796 -21.62 -17.39 -15.84
CA VAL A 796 -21.96 -17.71 -14.45
C VAL A 796 -22.37 -19.18 -14.38
N LYS A 797 -21.71 -19.95 -13.51
CA LYS A 797 -22.07 -21.33 -13.18
C LYS A 797 -22.44 -21.42 -11.71
N VAL A 798 -23.67 -21.84 -11.43
CA VAL A 798 -24.13 -22.18 -10.09
C VAL A 798 -24.09 -23.70 -9.94
N VAL A 799 -23.36 -24.21 -8.96
CA VAL A 799 -23.21 -25.65 -8.73
C VAL A 799 -23.57 -25.96 -7.28
N GLU A 800 -24.48 -26.91 -7.10
CA GLU A 800 -24.72 -27.49 -5.78
C GLU A 800 -23.66 -28.53 -5.48
N VAL A 801 -22.87 -28.24 -4.46
CA VAL A 801 -21.84 -29.14 -3.98
C VAL A 801 -22.29 -29.74 -2.66
N PRO A 802 -21.86 -30.96 -2.34
CA PRO A 802 -22.33 -31.62 -1.13
C PRO A 802 -21.57 -31.20 0.13
N THR A 803 -20.42 -30.55 -0.04
CA THR A 803 -19.60 -29.93 1.02
C THR A 803 -18.65 -28.91 0.37
N VAL A 804 -17.84 -28.24 1.16
CA VAL A 804 -16.82 -27.29 0.69
C VAL A 804 -15.84 -27.94 -0.30
N SER A 805 -15.53 -27.24 -1.40
CA SER A 805 -14.56 -27.68 -2.41
C SER A 805 -13.11 -27.31 -2.06
N PRO A 806 -12.09 -27.89 -2.71
CA PRO A 806 -10.69 -27.50 -2.54
C PRO A 806 -10.44 -25.99 -2.67
N PHE A 807 -11.02 -25.33 -3.67
CA PHE A 807 -10.83 -23.89 -3.89
C PHE A 807 -11.63 -23.03 -2.90
N ALA A 808 -12.73 -23.55 -2.36
CA ALA A 808 -13.58 -22.84 -1.42
C ALA A 808 -13.07 -22.93 0.03
N LEU A 809 -12.12 -23.81 0.32
CA LEU A 809 -11.72 -24.16 1.68
C LEU A 809 -11.25 -22.95 2.49
N ASN A 810 -10.37 -22.12 1.94
CA ASN A 810 -9.89 -20.91 2.61
C ASN A 810 -11.00 -19.86 2.79
N ILE A 811 -11.92 -19.74 1.84
CA ILE A 811 -13.08 -18.82 1.95
C ILE A 811 -14.00 -19.28 3.08
N TYR A 812 -14.31 -20.56 3.13
CA TYR A 812 -15.15 -21.17 4.15
C TYR A 812 -14.51 -21.05 5.54
N LEU A 813 -13.22 -21.40 5.66
CA LEU A 813 -12.49 -21.36 6.94
C LEU A 813 -12.47 -19.98 7.58
N VAL A 814 -12.34 -18.90 6.79
CA VAL A 814 -12.43 -17.52 7.32
C VAL A 814 -13.80 -17.25 7.95
N GLY A 815 -14.86 -17.87 7.44
CA GLY A 815 -16.20 -17.81 8.04
C GLY A 815 -16.42 -18.69 9.28
N GLU A 816 -15.52 -19.66 9.48
CA GLU A 816 -15.54 -20.70 10.52
C GLU A 816 -14.50 -20.49 11.63
N GLU A 817 -13.63 -19.48 11.50
CA GLU A 817 -12.26 -19.43 12.03
C GLU A 817 -12.09 -19.45 13.57
N ASP A 818 -13.13 -19.78 14.35
CA ASP A 818 -13.14 -19.60 15.79
C ASP A 818 -13.60 -20.83 16.62
N VAL A 819 -13.23 -22.06 16.23
CA VAL A 819 -13.32 -23.26 17.12
C VAL A 819 -11.93 -23.79 17.53
N VAL A 820 -10.86 -23.14 17.11
CA VAL A 820 -9.67 -23.91 16.77
C VAL A 820 -8.41 -23.08 17.07
N LEU A 821 -7.59 -23.53 18.02
CA LEU A 821 -6.21 -23.05 18.13
C LEU A 821 -5.52 -23.25 16.78
N MET A 822 -4.45 -22.53 16.42
CA MET A 822 -3.72 -22.78 15.14
C MET A 822 -3.44 -24.28 14.84
N LYS A 823 -3.36 -25.12 15.88
CA LYS A 823 -3.24 -26.58 15.78
C LYS A 823 -4.50 -27.29 15.28
N ASP A 824 -5.70 -26.84 15.62
CA ASP A 824 -6.95 -27.49 15.21
C ASP A 824 -7.37 -27.06 13.79
N ARG A 825 -6.79 -25.99 13.20
CA ARG A 825 -7.19 -25.48 11.87
C ARG A 825 -6.67 -26.39 10.80
N LYS A 826 -5.44 -26.84 11.00
CA LYS A 826 -4.82 -27.85 10.17
C LYS A 826 -5.56 -29.17 10.26
N ARG A 827 -6.03 -29.55 11.45
CA ARG A 827 -6.85 -30.76 11.63
C ARG A 827 -8.18 -30.65 10.89
N VAL A 828 -8.86 -29.51 10.97
CA VAL A 828 -10.11 -29.27 10.23
C VAL A 828 -9.85 -29.22 8.72
N LEU A 829 -8.79 -28.54 8.28
CA LEU A 829 -8.37 -28.47 6.88
C LEU A 829 -8.07 -29.87 6.32
N LYS A 830 -7.29 -30.67 7.05
CA LYS A 830 -6.99 -32.07 6.73
C LYS A 830 -8.23 -32.93 6.71
N MET A 831 -9.08 -32.85 7.73
CA MET A 831 -10.35 -33.59 7.78
C MET A 831 -11.28 -33.25 6.62
N LEU A 832 -11.45 -31.97 6.30
CA LEU A 832 -12.26 -31.52 5.17
C LEU A 832 -11.67 -31.98 3.84
N HIS A 833 -10.35 -31.93 3.69
CA HIS A 833 -9.67 -32.43 2.52
C HIS A 833 -9.76 -33.96 2.39
N ASP A 834 -9.57 -34.72 3.47
CA ASP A 834 -9.73 -36.17 3.48
C ASP A 834 -11.17 -36.57 3.06
N MET A 835 -12.18 -35.82 3.51
CA MET A 835 -13.57 -35.99 3.07
C MET A 835 -13.74 -35.69 1.57
N ILE A 836 -13.06 -34.68 1.03
CA ILE A 836 -13.07 -34.37 -0.41
C ILE A 836 -12.43 -35.52 -1.19
N VAL A 837 -11.24 -35.98 -0.79
CA VAL A 837 -10.50 -37.06 -1.45
C VAL A 837 -11.28 -38.38 -1.41
N GLU A 838 -11.85 -38.74 -0.26
CA GLU A 838 -12.70 -39.93 -0.14
C GLU A 838 -13.92 -39.83 -1.07
N ARG A 839 -14.49 -38.64 -1.21
CA ARG A 839 -15.64 -38.42 -2.08
C ARG A 839 -15.28 -38.50 -3.56
N ILE A 840 -14.15 -37.92 -3.97
CA ILE A 840 -13.63 -38.06 -5.35
C ILE A 840 -13.44 -39.55 -5.68
N LYS A 841 -12.83 -40.32 -4.76
CA LYS A 841 -12.67 -41.78 -4.92
C LYS A 841 -14.02 -42.51 -5.03
N ASN A 842 -15.04 -42.07 -4.29
CA ASN A 842 -16.37 -42.68 -4.32
C ASN A 842 -17.20 -42.27 -5.57
N MET A 843 -16.97 -41.08 -6.13
CA MET A 843 -17.58 -40.61 -7.39
C MET A 843 -16.95 -41.33 -8.59
N ASN A 844 -15.64 -41.56 -8.55
CA ASN A 844 -14.90 -42.35 -9.54
C ASN A 844 -15.01 -43.85 -9.24
N ARG A 845 -16.19 -44.44 -9.45
CA ARG A 845 -16.34 -45.91 -9.51
C ARG A 845 -15.43 -46.48 -10.61
N VAL A 846 -14.26 -46.94 -10.17
CA VAL A 846 -13.25 -47.73 -10.90
C VAL A 846 -12.62 -47.04 -12.12
N VAL A 847 -11.62 -46.21 -11.87
CA VAL A 847 -10.44 -46.15 -12.75
C VAL A 847 -9.20 -46.17 -11.86
N LYS A 848 -8.52 -47.32 -11.81
CA LYS A 848 -7.14 -47.38 -11.32
C LYS A 848 -6.28 -46.56 -12.29
N ILE A 849 -5.66 -45.51 -11.81
CA ILE A 849 -4.47 -44.95 -12.46
C ILE A 849 -3.32 -45.89 -12.09
N GLU A 850 -3.13 -46.97 -12.87
CA GLU A 850 -1.87 -47.72 -12.84
C GLU A 850 -0.79 -46.84 -13.47
N GLY A 851 0.20 -46.40 -12.67
CA GLY A 851 1.37 -45.69 -13.19
C GLY A 851 2.11 -44.75 -12.25
N VAL A 852 1.58 -44.40 -11.07
CA VAL A 852 2.22 -43.36 -10.21
C VAL A 852 3.06 -43.93 -9.05
N THR A 853 3.06 -45.25 -8.82
CA THR A 853 3.76 -45.84 -7.66
C THR A 853 5.13 -46.48 -7.93
N ASP A 854 5.54 -46.70 -9.18
CA ASP A 854 6.71 -47.57 -9.43
C ASP A 854 8.05 -46.83 -9.67
N ASN A 855 8.06 -45.49 -9.76
CA ASN A 855 9.31 -44.73 -9.95
C ASN A 855 9.89 -44.09 -8.67
N ILE A 856 9.37 -44.42 -7.49
CA ILE A 856 9.89 -43.87 -6.21
C ILE A 856 10.97 -44.78 -5.57
N GLN A 857 11.26 -45.95 -6.14
CA GLN A 857 12.27 -46.87 -5.57
C GLN A 857 13.67 -46.87 -6.22
N GLU A 858 13.90 -46.21 -7.36
CA GLU A 858 15.23 -46.20 -8.00
C GLU A 858 16.01 -44.88 -7.93
N ALA A 859 15.54 -43.90 -7.15
CA ALA A 859 16.33 -42.71 -6.81
C ALA A 859 16.42 -42.54 -5.28
N LYS A 860 17.16 -43.45 -4.64
CA LYS A 860 17.62 -43.32 -3.26
C LYS A 860 19.06 -42.85 -3.20
#